data_AF-A0A7G9R5Q7-F1
#
_entry.id   AF-A0A7G9R5Q7-F1
#
_cell.length_a   1.000
_cell.length_b   1.000
_cell.length_c   1.000
_cell.angle_alpha   90.00
_cell.angle_beta   90.00
_cell.angle_gamma   90.00
#
_symmetry.space_group_name_H-M   'P 1'
#
loop_
_entity.id
_entity.type
_entity.pdbx_description
1 polymer ?
#
loop_
_entity_poly.entity_id
_entity_poly.type
_entity_poly.pdbx_seq_one_letter_code
_entity_poly.pdbx_strand_id
1 'polypeptide(L)'
;MLADRSPELSRPVAKKAKWSDLDVRAVDTVRVLAADAVQRKGNGHPGTAMSLAPVAYLLYQQVMRHDPADPTWLGRDRFVLSCGHSSLTQYIQLYLSGYGLDLKDLKALRTWGSLTPGHPEVHHTDGVEITTGPLGSGLASAVGMALAQRRQRGMLDPDAKAGTSPFDHHVWVLASDGDLMEGVASEACSFAGHQELGNLTVVYDANQISIEDDTDISFSEDVAQRFEAYGWDVVDVDWRQSSDPAGTPEYTEDVDALLTALEKSRRPGKRPTLVRLHTVIAWPAPSARGTGKAHGSALGADEVAATKELLGFDPGKSFQVEREVLAHTREVKKRGRAAHREWDKGFRAWRKGHPESAALLDRLVAGELPQGFEKALPVFEPDEKGVASRAASGTVLSALGEVLPELWGGSADLAESNNTTMAGQPSVIPTGKQTAQWKGSPYGRTLHFGIRENAMGMILNGIALEGLTRPYGGTFLVFSDYMRPAVRLCAIQQIPVTFVWTHDSIGLGEDGPTHQPIEHLAALRAIPQLDVVRPADANETAEAWAEILRRRRPAGLALSRQALPTVDRSTHAKASGVRKGAYVLVDGGPNGDEAPEVVIVATGSEVSVALAARQRLERSGTRTRVVSMPCREWFEEQTRSYQNKVLPPEVKARVSVEAGVAMGWHDLVGDAGRCVSIEHFGASADGARLFEEFGFTPEAVAKAAKDSLKAARAADGVPAVTDTAPGRSPRAPRAIRRRRAARVRARRGSETRMSTPKPLQDLAAQGVSVWLDDLSRQRIASGNLQELIDTRGVVGVTTNPSIFQKALSEGNAYDDQVDDLAAAGASVDEAVFALTTTDVHDACDVMKPVFERTDGEDGRVSIEVDPRAAHDTATTVEEAKALAAEVGQPNVFIKIPATLEGLPAISQVLAEGISVNVTLIFSLDRYRAVMNAFLTGLEQAREHGKDLSSIRSVASFFVSRVDSEVDGRLDEIGSEEARAVRGKAGIANARLAYQAYEEVFATPRWASLEAAGAHPQRPLWASTGVKDEAYPDTMYVTELVAPGTVNTMPEATLEATADHGEITGDTVTGGYAEAAEVLDTLERLGISYSEVVDQLEREGVEKFEKSWGELLDRVSRELEKATA
;
A
#
# COMPACT_ATOMS: atom_id res chain seq x y z
N MET A 1 35.71 -25.41 21.36
CA MET A 1 35.04 -24.87 20.17
C MET A 1 35.30 -23.38 19.95
N LEU A 2 35.64 -22.60 20.97
CA LEU A 2 35.91 -21.16 20.83
C LEU A 2 37.41 -20.82 20.73
N ALA A 3 38.26 -21.80 20.43
CA ALA A 3 39.73 -21.61 20.43
C ALA A 3 40.19 -20.65 19.31
N ASP A 4 39.44 -20.61 18.20
CA ASP A 4 39.72 -19.77 17.04
C ASP A 4 38.90 -18.46 17.03
N ARG A 5 38.05 -18.23 18.05
CA ARG A 5 37.31 -16.96 18.20
C ARG A 5 38.29 -15.88 18.68
N SER A 6 38.26 -14.71 18.05
CA SER A 6 39.19 -13.63 18.33
C SER A 6 39.21 -13.26 19.83
N PRO A 7 40.39 -13.11 20.45
CA PRO A 7 40.51 -12.66 21.83
C PRO A 7 40.10 -11.18 22.01
N GLU A 8 39.96 -10.43 20.91
CA GLU A 8 39.47 -9.05 20.92
C GLU A 8 37.99 -8.94 21.25
N LEU A 9 37.22 -10.02 21.06
CA LEU A 9 35.80 -10.06 21.41
C LEU A 9 35.63 -10.51 22.85
N SER A 10 35.15 -9.61 23.70
CA SER A 10 34.69 -9.93 25.06
C SER A 10 33.77 -11.16 25.06
N ARG A 11 33.95 -12.01 26.06
CA ARG A 11 33.03 -13.12 26.29
C ARG A 11 31.77 -12.59 26.98
N PRO A 12 30.57 -13.09 26.64
CA PRO A 12 29.35 -12.69 27.32
C PRO A 12 29.41 -13.02 28.82
N VAL A 13 28.87 -12.15 29.65
CA VAL A 13 28.68 -12.40 31.09
C VAL A 13 27.41 -13.23 31.25
N ALA A 14 27.59 -14.54 31.39
CA ALA A 14 26.49 -15.52 31.35
C ALA A 14 26.64 -16.63 32.40
N LYS A 15 27.17 -16.31 33.59
CA LYS A 15 27.40 -17.26 34.69
C LYS A 15 26.08 -17.71 35.33
N LYS A 16 25.15 -16.78 35.57
CA LYS A 16 23.80 -17.05 36.09
C LYS A 16 22.95 -17.80 35.06
N ALA A 17 23.05 -17.41 33.79
CA ALA A 17 22.44 -18.11 32.66
C ALA A 17 23.06 -19.51 32.41
N LYS A 18 24.23 -19.78 33.02
CA LYS A 18 24.99 -21.03 32.90
C LYS A 18 25.34 -21.38 31.45
N TRP A 19 25.67 -20.36 30.65
CA TRP A 19 26.08 -20.59 29.27
C TRP A 19 27.44 -21.28 29.21
N SER A 20 27.47 -22.34 28.42
CA SER A 20 28.67 -23.08 28.05
C SER A 20 29.31 -22.50 26.78
N ASP A 21 30.45 -23.05 26.38
CA ASP A 21 31.06 -22.73 25.08
C ASP A 21 30.13 -23.04 23.89
N LEU A 22 29.22 -24.02 24.04
CA LEU A 22 28.22 -24.36 23.01
C LEU A 22 27.16 -23.28 22.88
N ASP A 23 26.75 -22.63 23.97
CA ASP A 23 25.78 -21.53 23.95
C ASP A 23 26.35 -20.30 23.25
N VAL A 24 27.59 -19.93 23.59
CA VAL A 24 28.29 -18.83 22.92
C VAL A 24 28.48 -19.13 21.43
N ARG A 25 28.89 -20.36 21.07
CA ARG A 25 29.01 -20.75 19.66
C ARG A 25 27.67 -20.76 18.93
N ALA A 26 26.58 -21.11 19.61
CA ALA A 26 25.24 -21.05 19.03
C ALA A 26 24.81 -19.61 18.71
N VAL A 27 25.09 -18.66 19.60
CA VAL A 27 24.89 -17.22 19.34
C VAL A 27 25.74 -16.75 18.14
N ASP A 28 27.02 -17.11 18.08
CA ASP A 28 27.86 -16.77 16.95
C ASP A 28 27.36 -17.42 15.63
N THR A 29 26.80 -18.63 15.70
CA THR A 29 26.16 -19.30 14.56
C THR A 29 24.92 -18.54 14.07
N VAL A 30 24.12 -17.98 14.98
CA VAL A 30 22.95 -17.14 14.62
C VAL A 30 23.41 -15.92 13.81
N ARG A 31 24.47 -15.24 14.25
CA ARG A 31 25.04 -14.07 13.56
C ARG A 31 25.47 -14.41 12.14
N VAL A 32 26.24 -15.49 12.00
CA VAL A 32 26.74 -15.95 10.70
C VAL A 32 25.60 -16.38 9.79
N LEU A 33 24.58 -17.07 10.31
CA LEU A 33 23.41 -17.46 9.53
C LEU A 33 22.61 -16.23 9.05
N ALA A 34 22.45 -15.20 9.89
CA ALA A 34 21.77 -13.98 9.51
C ALA A 34 22.52 -13.27 8.37
N ALA A 35 23.83 -13.07 8.54
CA ALA A 35 24.70 -12.47 7.52
C ALA A 35 24.70 -13.28 6.21
N ASP A 36 24.86 -14.61 6.27
CA ASP A 36 24.86 -15.49 5.10
C ASP A 36 23.51 -15.52 4.38
N ALA A 37 22.39 -15.50 5.11
CA ALA A 37 21.04 -15.51 4.53
C ALA A 37 20.78 -14.25 3.72
N VAL A 38 21.10 -13.07 4.29
CA VAL A 38 21.00 -11.79 3.58
C VAL A 38 21.99 -11.73 2.42
N GLN A 39 23.26 -12.09 2.64
CA GLN A 39 24.29 -12.04 1.60
C GLN A 39 23.97 -12.95 0.41
N ARG A 40 23.40 -14.13 0.67
CA ARG A 40 22.96 -15.05 -0.40
C ARG A 40 21.81 -14.47 -1.20
N LYS A 41 20.87 -13.77 -0.54
CA LYS A 41 19.71 -13.19 -1.21
C LYS A 41 20.05 -11.89 -1.94
N GLY A 42 21.02 -11.13 -1.43
CA GLY A 42 21.38 -9.79 -1.91
C GLY A 42 20.55 -8.67 -1.26
N ASN A 43 19.57 -8.97 -0.42
CA ASN A 43 18.77 -8.00 0.33
C ASN A 43 18.22 -8.60 1.63
N GLY A 44 17.91 -7.74 2.61
CA GLY A 44 17.42 -8.11 3.93
C GLY A 44 18.13 -7.34 5.06
N HIS A 45 17.83 -7.68 6.31
CA HIS A 45 18.27 -6.91 7.48
C HIS A 45 19.17 -7.76 8.40
N PRO A 46 20.51 -7.73 8.22
CA PRO A 46 21.43 -8.56 9.00
C PRO A 46 21.79 -7.90 10.34
N GLY A 47 21.90 -6.57 10.40
CA GLY A 47 22.49 -5.86 11.54
C GLY A 47 21.79 -6.12 12.86
N THR A 48 20.48 -5.86 12.92
CA THR A 48 19.65 -6.11 14.12
C THR A 48 19.61 -7.60 14.49
N ALA A 49 19.59 -8.50 13.50
CA ALA A 49 19.56 -9.94 13.76
C ALA A 49 20.88 -10.47 14.36
N MET A 50 21.99 -9.81 14.05
CA MET A 50 23.30 -10.12 14.63
C MET A 50 23.45 -9.60 16.06
N SER A 51 23.03 -8.36 16.32
CA SER A 51 23.11 -7.74 17.66
C SER A 51 22.14 -8.39 18.64
N LEU A 52 20.92 -8.72 18.22
CA LEU A 52 19.90 -9.37 19.05
C LEU A 52 20.04 -10.90 19.15
N ALA A 53 21.03 -11.51 18.50
CA ALA A 53 21.28 -12.94 18.58
C ALA A 53 21.35 -13.49 20.02
N PRO A 54 22.06 -12.86 20.99
CA PRO A 54 22.09 -13.33 22.38
C PRO A 54 20.72 -13.21 23.07
N VAL A 55 19.96 -12.15 22.78
CA VAL A 55 18.62 -11.88 23.35
C VAL A 55 17.63 -12.94 22.89
N ALA A 56 17.54 -13.16 21.59
CA ALA A 56 16.63 -14.14 21.00
C ALA A 56 17.01 -15.57 21.41
N TYR A 57 18.31 -15.88 21.48
CA TYR A 57 18.80 -17.15 22.00
C TYR A 57 18.39 -17.34 23.46
N LEU A 58 18.59 -16.35 24.34
CA LEU A 58 18.18 -16.43 25.74
C LEU A 58 16.66 -16.67 25.87
N LEU A 59 15.85 -15.91 25.12
CA LEU A 59 14.40 -16.02 25.14
C LEU A 59 13.94 -17.43 24.74
N TYR A 60 14.33 -17.90 23.56
CA TYR A 60 13.92 -19.21 23.07
C TYR A 60 14.58 -20.36 23.83
N GLN A 61 15.87 -20.31 24.11
CA GLN A 61 16.59 -21.45 24.68
C GLN A 61 16.51 -21.55 26.20
N GLN A 62 16.10 -20.50 26.92
CA GLN A 62 16.08 -20.51 28.40
C GLN A 62 14.81 -19.93 29.04
N VAL A 63 14.28 -18.81 28.55
CA VAL A 63 13.24 -18.06 29.27
C VAL A 63 11.83 -18.52 28.92
N MET A 64 11.47 -18.54 27.64
CA MET A 64 10.10 -18.80 27.19
C MET A 64 9.63 -20.20 27.56
N ARG A 65 8.35 -20.31 27.90
CA ARG A 65 7.66 -21.59 28.01
C ARG A 65 6.99 -21.90 26.68
N HIS A 66 7.54 -22.84 25.91
CA HIS A 66 7.02 -23.21 24.59
C HIS A 66 7.40 -24.66 24.25
N ASP A 67 6.68 -25.27 23.31
CA ASP A 67 6.98 -26.61 22.78
C ASP A 67 7.10 -26.54 21.25
N PRO A 68 8.31 -26.64 20.68
CA PRO A 68 8.49 -26.63 19.22
C PRO A 68 7.77 -27.76 18.49
N ALA A 69 7.36 -28.83 19.20
CA ALA A 69 6.58 -29.93 18.61
C ALA A 69 5.06 -29.64 18.57
N ASP A 70 4.61 -28.60 19.27
CA ASP A 70 3.23 -28.13 19.26
C ASP A 70 3.19 -26.59 19.35
N PRO A 71 3.34 -25.88 18.21
CA PRO A 71 3.27 -24.42 18.19
C PRO A 71 1.89 -23.89 18.58
N THR A 72 0.85 -24.74 18.66
CA THR A 72 -0.52 -24.36 19.01
C THR A 72 -0.84 -24.52 20.49
N TRP A 73 0.11 -25.00 21.30
CA TRP A 73 -0.09 -25.22 22.73
C TRP A 73 -0.68 -23.99 23.43
N LEU A 74 -1.89 -24.12 24.00
CA LEU A 74 -2.62 -23.03 24.65
C LEU A 74 -1.84 -22.35 25.77
N GLY A 75 -1.08 -23.13 26.55
CA GLY A 75 -0.29 -22.66 27.68
C GLY A 75 1.11 -22.14 27.33
N ARG A 76 1.48 -22.03 26.05
CA ARG A 76 2.78 -21.46 25.67
C ARG A 76 2.81 -19.95 25.98
N ASP A 77 3.99 -19.39 26.16
CA ASP A 77 4.20 -17.94 26.10
C ASP A 77 4.10 -17.45 24.64
N ARG A 78 3.69 -16.20 24.42
CA ARG A 78 3.70 -15.57 23.09
C ARG A 78 5.00 -14.80 22.89
N PHE A 79 5.50 -14.81 21.66
CA PHE A 79 6.62 -13.97 21.24
C PHE A 79 6.24 -13.14 20.02
N VAL A 80 6.47 -11.84 20.12
CA VAL A 80 6.20 -10.87 19.07
C VAL A 80 7.49 -10.15 18.70
N LEU A 81 7.88 -10.27 17.44
CA LEU A 81 8.96 -9.48 16.85
C LEU A 81 8.35 -8.21 16.25
N SER A 82 8.25 -7.12 17.04
CA SER A 82 7.68 -5.85 16.55
C SER A 82 8.56 -5.21 15.49
N CYS A 83 9.88 -5.28 15.69
CA CYS A 83 10.89 -4.92 14.70
C CYS A 83 10.98 -5.98 13.58
N GLY A 84 9.88 -6.17 12.85
CA GLY A 84 9.68 -7.28 11.90
C GLY A 84 10.70 -7.33 10.77
N HIS A 85 11.38 -6.22 10.46
CA HIS A 85 12.48 -6.20 9.50
C HIS A 85 13.58 -7.20 9.89
N SER A 86 13.79 -7.40 11.20
CA SER A 86 14.75 -8.33 11.80
C SER A 86 14.25 -9.78 11.83
N SER A 87 13.46 -10.19 10.83
CA SER A 87 12.76 -11.49 10.77
C SER A 87 13.69 -12.70 10.97
N LEU A 88 14.94 -12.62 10.54
CA LEU A 88 15.98 -13.63 10.78
C LEU A 88 16.25 -13.89 12.27
N THR A 89 16.08 -12.89 13.13
CA THR A 89 16.12 -13.06 14.60
C THR A 89 15.17 -14.16 15.05
N GLN A 90 13.96 -14.20 14.50
CA GLN A 90 12.96 -15.21 14.84
C GLN A 90 13.15 -16.49 14.04
N TYR A 91 13.30 -16.42 12.71
CA TYR A 91 13.41 -17.61 11.86
C TYR A 91 14.57 -18.51 12.23
N ILE A 92 15.72 -17.93 12.61
CA ILE A 92 16.86 -18.73 13.04
C ILE A 92 16.56 -19.43 14.38
N GLN A 93 15.86 -18.79 15.32
CA GLN A 93 15.46 -19.45 16.56
C GLN A 93 14.42 -20.55 16.34
N LEU A 94 13.48 -20.36 15.40
CA LEU A 94 12.55 -21.39 14.97
C LEU A 94 13.29 -22.58 14.33
N TYR A 95 14.27 -22.30 13.47
CA TYR A 95 15.19 -23.28 12.91
C TYR A 95 16.04 -23.96 13.99
N LEU A 96 16.54 -23.28 15.02
CA LEU A 96 17.40 -23.87 16.07
C LEU A 96 16.62 -24.62 17.16
N SER A 97 15.36 -24.24 17.39
CA SER A 97 14.46 -24.89 18.36
C SER A 97 13.70 -26.08 17.79
N GLY A 98 13.33 -26.01 16.50
CA GLY A 98 12.86 -27.16 15.74
C GLY A 98 11.37 -27.15 15.53
N TYR A 99 10.88 -25.97 15.18
CA TYR A 99 9.48 -25.67 14.88
C TYR A 99 9.02 -26.17 13.52
N GLY A 100 9.93 -26.60 12.66
CA GLY A 100 9.61 -27.08 11.31
C GLY A 100 10.52 -26.49 10.23
N LEU A 101 11.11 -25.32 10.48
CA LEU A 101 12.11 -24.74 9.58
C LEU A 101 13.41 -25.56 9.56
N ASP A 102 13.94 -25.73 8.35
CA ASP A 102 15.22 -26.34 8.03
C ASP A 102 16.21 -25.29 7.48
N LEU A 103 17.49 -25.66 7.37
CA LEU A 103 18.53 -24.78 6.83
C LEU A 103 18.26 -24.37 5.36
N LYS A 104 17.50 -25.18 4.61
CA LYS A 104 17.09 -24.85 3.24
C LYS A 104 16.12 -23.66 3.20
N ASP A 105 15.32 -23.47 4.24
CA ASP A 105 14.33 -22.40 4.32
C ASP A 105 15.06 -21.08 4.60
N LEU A 106 16.02 -21.07 5.53
CA LEU A 106 16.90 -19.90 5.75
C LEU A 106 17.69 -19.51 4.48
N LYS A 107 18.10 -20.51 3.67
CA LYS A 107 18.75 -20.28 2.37
C LYS A 107 17.80 -19.71 1.31
N ALA A 108 16.50 -19.80 1.53
CA ALA A 108 15.42 -19.33 0.67
C ALA A 108 14.77 -18.04 1.18
N LEU A 109 15.39 -17.35 2.15
CA LEU A 109 14.95 -16.04 2.64
C LEU A 109 14.50 -15.12 1.50
N ARG A 110 13.31 -14.52 1.63
CA ARG A 110 12.77 -13.53 0.67
C ARG A 110 12.72 -14.06 -0.77
N THR A 111 12.33 -15.33 -0.92
CA THR A 111 12.03 -15.92 -2.23
C THR A 111 10.58 -16.37 -2.30
N TRP A 112 10.03 -16.37 -3.50
CA TRP A 112 8.64 -16.75 -3.77
C TRP A 112 8.31 -18.13 -3.17
N GLY A 113 7.25 -18.19 -2.36
CA GLY A 113 6.77 -19.41 -1.72
C GLY A 113 7.65 -19.96 -0.58
N SER A 114 8.71 -19.26 -0.17
CA SER A 114 9.53 -19.68 0.97
C SER A 114 8.81 -19.47 2.30
N LEU A 115 9.09 -20.32 3.30
CA LEU A 115 8.57 -20.16 4.68
C LEU A 115 9.30 -19.07 5.49
N THR A 116 10.11 -18.25 4.84
CA THR A 116 10.90 -17.17 5.43
C THR A 116 10.75 -15.90 4.60
N PRO A 117 9.54 -15.31 4.55
CA PRO A 117 9.30 -14.03 3.90
C PRO A 117 10.11 -12.91 4.56
N GLY A 118 10.18 -11.75 3.89
CA GLY A 118 11.02 -10.63 4.35
C GLY A 118 10.68 -10.11 5.74
N HIS A 119 9.40 -10.17 6.09
CA HIS A 119 8.85 -9.89 7.42
C HIS A 119 8.05 -11.11 7.87
N PRO A 120 7.91 -11.38 9.19
CA PRO A 120 7.15 -12.53 9.68
C PRO A 120 5.69 -12.45 9.25
N GLU A 121 5.12 -13.57 8.82
CA GLU A 121 3.71 -13.68 8.43
C GLU A 121 3.03 -14.79 9.25
N VAL A 122 1.97 -14.44 9.98
CA VAL A 122 1.14 -15.42 10.70
C VAL A 122 0.42 -16.33 9.71
N HIS A 123 0.23 -17.59 10.08
CA HIS A 123 -0.29 -18.68 9.22
C HIS A 123 0.64 -19.14 8.09
N HIS A 124 1.73 -18.43 7.81
CA HIS A 124 2.71 -18.82 6.81
C HIS A 124 3.92 -19.58 7.40
N THR A 125 4.37 -19.18 8.60
CA THR A 125 5.52 -19.79 9.28
C THR A 125 5.15 -20.26 10.70
N ASP A 126 5.33 -21.55 10.98
CA ASP A 126 5.05 -22.11 12.31
C ASP A 126 5.90 -21.45 13.41
N GLY A 127 5.22 -20.99 14.47
CA GLY A 127 5.85 -20.26 15.58
C GLY A 127 5.96 -18.74 15.38
N VAL A 128 5.38 -18.19 14.30
CA VAL A 128 5.10 -16.77 14.16
C VAL A 128 3.69 -16.48 14.67
N GLU A 129 3.58 -15.68 15.73
CA GLU A 129 2.30 -15.37 16.40
C GLU A 129 1.48 -14.28 15.71
N ILE A 130 2.14 -13.44 14.91
CA ILE A 130 1.58 -12.22 14.32
C ILE A 130 2.38 -11.81 13.08
N THR A 131 1.71 -11.28 12.06
CA THR A 131 2.38 -10.61 10.95
C THR A 131 2.87 -9.24 11.39
N THR A 132 4.17 -8.96 11.23
CA THR A 132 4.77 -7.64 11.56
C THR A 132 5.55 -7.11 10.36
N GLY A 133 6.16 -5.93 10.49
CA GLY A 133 6.82 -5.23 9.40
C GLY A 133 6.49 -3.74 9.43
N PRO A 134 5.20 -3.35 9.35
CA PRO A 134 4.77 -2.01 9.75
C PRO A 134 5.17 -1.78 11.21
N LEU A 135 6.04 -0.82 11.46
CA LEU A 135 6.63 -0.59 12.79
C LEU A 135 5.55 -0.19 13.81
N GLY A 136 5.77 -0.50 15.08
CA GLY A 136 4.84 -0.26 16.18
C GLY A 136 3.63 -1.22 16.23
N SER A 137 3.24 -1.83 15.11
CA SER A 137 2.06 -2.71 15.01
C SER A 137 2.17 -3.97 15.89
N GLY A 138 3.35 -4.59 15.95
CA GLY A 138 3.60 -5.77 16.76
C GLY A 138 3.49 -5.47 18.24
N LEU A 139 4.15 -4.41 18.71
CA LEU A 139 4.08 -3.94 20.10
C LEU A 139 2.64 -3.62 20.51
N ALA A 140 1.91 -2.86 19.68
CA ALA A 140 0.51 -2.51 19.96
C ALA A 140 -0.40 -3.76 20.00
N SER A 141 -0.17 -4.74 19.12
CA SER A 141 -0.93 -6.00 19.13
C SER A 141 -0.57 -6.91 20.31
N ALA A 142 0.68 -6.88 20.77
CA ALA A 142 1.09 -7.63 21.96
C ALA A 142 0.36 -7.18 23.24
N VAL A 143 0.01 -5.88 23.33
CA VAL A 143 -0.89 -5.36 24.38
C VAL A 143 -2.25 -6.06 24.32
N GLY A 144 -2.78 -6.28 23.11
CA GLY A 144 -4.00 -7.07 22.87
C GLY A 144 -3.88 -8.52 23.30
N MET A 145 -2.79 -9.20 22.96
CA MET A 145 -2.53 -10.58 23.41
C MET A 145 -2.48 -10.68 24.95
N ALA A 146 -1.77 -9.75 25.60
CA ALA A 146 -1.66 -9.71 27.05
C ALA A 146 -3.03 -9.48 27.73
N LEU A 147 -3.84 -8.59 27.17
CA LEU A 147 -5.20 -8.33 27.63
C LEU A 147 -6.14 -9.54 27.39
N ALA A 148 -6.01 -10.20 26.24
CA ALA A 148 -6.80 -11.38 25.90
C ALA A 148 -6.54 -12.54 26.85
N GLN A 149 -5.28 -12.80 27.21
CA GLN A 149 -4.92 -13.81 28.22
C GLN A 149 -5.69 -13.57 29.53
N ARG A 150 -5.72 -12.32 30.00
CA ARG A 150 -6.44 -11.94 31.24
C ARG A 150 -7.94 -12.20 31.11
N ARG A 151 -8.54 -11.86 29.97
CA ARG A 151 -9.97 -12.13 29.70
C ARG A 151 -10.26 -13.62 29.64
N GLN A 152 -9.43 -14.40 28.94
CA GLN A 152 -9.58 -15.85 28.81
C GLN A 152 -9.47 -16.55 30.15
N ARG A 153 -8.50 -16.16 30.99
CA ARG A 153 -8.42 -16.61 32.38
C ARG A 153 -9.70 -16.27 33.15
N GLY A 154 -10.21 -15.05 33.02
CA GLY A 154 -11.46 -14.63 33.65
C GLY A 154 -12.69 -15.45 33.20
N MET A 155 -12.70 -15.92 31.95
CA MET A 155 -13.77 -16.77 31.40
C MET A 155 -13.66 -18.23 31.84
N LEU A 156 -12.44 -18.76 32.00
CA LEU A 156 -12.19 -20.19 32.10
C LEU A 156 -11.77 -20.63 33.52
N ASP A 157 -11.04 -19.78 34.24
CA ASP A 157 -10.43 -20.11 35.52
C ASP A 157 -10.21 -18.85 36.42
N PRO A 158 -11.28 -18.07 36.70
CA PRO A 158 -11.16 -16.77 37.37
C PRO A 158 -10.65 -16.84 38.81
N ASP A 159 -10.90 -17.96 39.50
CA ASP A 159 -10.63 -18.16 40.93
C ASP A 159 -9.23 -18.71 41.22
N ALA A 160 -8.49 -19.13 40.19
CA ALA A 160 -7.13 -19.62 40.36
C ALA A 160 -6.23 -18.54 40.98
N LYS A 161 -5.28 -18.97 41.83
CA LYS A 161 -4.26 -18.05 42.35
C LYS A 161 -3.38 -17.56 41.20
N ALA A 162 -2.89 -16.33 41.28
CA ALA A 162 -2.02 -15.77 40.26
C ALA A 162 -0.82 -16.69 39.97
N GLY A 163 -0.60 -17.02 38.70
CA GLY A 163 0.50 -17.88 38.23
C GLY A 163 0.22 -19.39 38.38
N THR A 164 -0.99 -19.78 38.76
CA THR A 164 -1.36 -21.21 38.95
C THR A 164 -2.37 -21.71 37.93
N SER A 165 -3.00 -20.80 37.16
CA SER A 165 -3.96 -21.20 36.12
C SER A 165 -3.21 -21.83 34.94
N PRO A 166 -3.76 -22.88 34.29
CA PRO A 166 -3.21 -23.37 33.03
C PRO A 166 -3.26 -22.30 31.92
N PHE A 167 -4.09 -21.27 32.05
CA PHE A 167 -4.19 -20.18 31.07
C PHE A 167 -3.22 -19.03 31.36
N ASP A 168 -2.50 -19.05 32.49
CA ASP A 168 -1.48 -18.06 32.82
C ASP A 168 -0.25 -18.24 31.92
N HIS A 169 0.05 -17.26 31.07
CA HIS A 169 1.24 -17.21 30.23
C HIS A 169 1.70 -15.77 30.00
N HIS A 170 2.93 -15.61 29.50
CA HIS A 170 3.59 -14.32 29.32
C HIS A 170 3.68 -13.92 27.84
N VAL A 171 3.67 -12.62 27.57
CA VAL A 171 3.87 -12.04 26.23
C VAL A 171 5.22 -11.32 26.19
N TRP A 172 6.10 -11.78 25.32
CA TRP A 172 7.44 -11.23 25.10
C TRP A 172 7.48 -10.47 23.79
N VAL A 173 8.03 -9.26 23.81
CA VAL A 173 8.16 -8.41 22.63
C VAL A 173 9.61 -8.00 22.44
N LEU A 174 10.12 -8.06 21.21
CA LEU A 174 11.29 -7.29 20.79
C LEU A 174 10.84 -6.09 19.97
N ALA A 175 11.27 -4.90 20.37
CA ALA A 175 10.97 -3.63 19.70
C ALA A 175 12.27 -2.87 19.40
N SER A 176 12.22 -1.98 18.41
CA SER A 176 13.33 -1.13 17.96
C SER A 176 13.00 0.35 18.17
N ASP A 177 13.96 1.24 17.87
CA ASP A 177 13.74 2.70 17.88
C ASP A 177 12.53 3.09 17.02
N GLY A 178 12.46 2.54 15.79
CA GLY A 178 11.34 2.79 14.87
C GLY A 178 9.98 2.35 15.43
N ASP A 179 9.92 1.27 16.22
CA ASP A 179 8.67 0.90 16.89
C ASP A 179 8.25 1.93 17.95
N LEU A 180 9.20 2.59 18.61
CA LEU A 180 8.92 3.55 19.68
C LEU A 180 8.70 4.98 19.20
N MET A 181 9.14 5.31 17.98
CA MET A 181 8.79 6.55 17.28
C MET A 181 7.35 6.55 16.77
N GLU A 182 6.81 5.38 16.43
CA GLU A 182 5.45 5.25 15.89
C GLU A 182 4.36 5.61 16.92
N GLY A 183 3.43 6.49 16.51
CA GLY A 183 2.36 7.00 17.39
C GLY A 183 1.49 5.88 17.99
N VAL A 184 1.24 4.82 17.22
CA VAL A 184 0.44 3.66 17.65
C VAL A 184 1.04 2.94 18.87
N ALA A 185 2.36 2.92 18.99
CA ALA A 185 3.04 2.33 20.14
C ALA A 185 2.83 3.18 21.39
N SER A 186 2.89 4.51 21.27
CA SER A 186 2.60 5.44 22.38
C SER A 186 1.17 5.26 22.90
N GLU A 187 0.19 5.20 22.00
CA GLU A 187 -1.20 4.94 22.32
C GLU A 187 -1.37 3.60 23.08
N ALA A 188 -0.83 2.51 22.52
CA ALA A 188 -0.97 1.18 23.08
C ALA A 188 -0.24 1.02 24.42
N CYS A 189 0.96 1.59 24.56
CA CYS A 189 1.74 1.54 25.80
C CYS A 189 1.09 2.38 26.91
N SER A 190 0.51 3.54 26.56
CA SER A 190 -0.32 4.32 27.48
C SER A 190 -1.51 3.50 28.00
N PHE A 191 -2.21 2.80 27.10
CA PHE A 191 -3.32 1.91 27.46
C PHE A 191 -2.87 0.71 28.31
N ALA A 192 -1.75 0.07 27.97
CA ALA A 192 -1.23 -1.10 28.68
C ALA A 192 -0.83 -0.77 30.13
N GLY A 193 -0.18 0.38 30.35
CA GLY A 193 0.14 0.88 31.67
C GLY A 193 -1.10 1.19 32.49
N HIS A 194 -2.09 1.86 31.88
CA HIS A 194 -3.40 2.09 32.50
C HIS A 194 -4.10 0.79 32.90
N GLN A 195 -4.02 -0.23 32.05
CA GLN A 195 -4.66 -1.53 32.26
C GLN A 195 -3.91 -2.45 33.23
N GLU A 196 -2.75 -2.07 33.76
CA GLU A 196 -1.97 -2.90 34.68
C GLU A 196 -1.64 -4.30 34.10
N LEU A 197 -1.12 -4.36 32.86
CA LEU A 197 -0.79 -5.62 32.15
C LEU A 197 0.56 -6.21 32.54
N GLY A 198 0.66 -6.75 33.75
CA GLY A 198 1.91 -7.34 34.29
C GLY A 198 2.45 -8.60 33.59
N ASN A 199 1.71 -9.18 32.66
CA ASN A 199 2.15 -10.33 31.83
C ASN A 199 2.78 -9.91 30.49
N LEU A 200 3.08 -8.62 30.30
CA LEU A 200 3.73 -8.07 29.11
C LEU A 200 5.15 -7.60 29.45
N THR A 201 6.12 -8.06 28.66
CA THR A 201 7.49 -7.54 28.71
C THR A 201 7.99 -7.20 27.33
N VAL A 202 8.47 -5.97 27.19
CA VAL A 202 9.09 -5.45 25.97
C VAL A 202 10.58 -5.33 26.22
N VAL A 203 11.39 -5.97 25.39
CA VAL A 203 12.82 -5.67 25.28
C VAL A 203 12.97 -4.71 24.11
N TYR A 204 13.35 -3.47 24.42
CA TYR A 204 13.62 -2.44 23.44
C TYR A 204 15.12 -2.45 23.12
N ASP A 205 15.44 -2.72 21.86
CA ASP A 205 16.77 -2.60 21.30
C ASP A 205 17.12 -1.11 21.10
N ALA A 206 17.72 -0.51 22.13
CA ALA A 206 18.14 0.89 22.13
C ALA A 206 19.55 0.99 21.54
N ASN A 207 19.66 0.81 20.22
CA ASN A 207 20.94 0.73 19.53
C ASN A 207 21.44 2.06 18.94
N GLN A 208 20.62 3.13 19.05
CA GLN A 208 20.87 4.48 18.52
C GLN A 208 20.99 4.55 16.99
N ILE A 209 20.49 3.55 16.25
CA ILE A 209 20.55 3.53 14.78
C ILE A 209 19.16 3.26 14.19
N SER A 210 18.77 4.13 13.25
CA SER A 210 17.63 3.94 12.36
C SER A 210 18.11 3.75 10.90
N ILE A 211 17.21 3.85 9.92
CA ILE A 211 17.61 3.83 8.50
C ILE A 211 18.52 5.02 8.19
N GLU A 212 18.23 6.19 8.77
CA GLU A 212 19.01 7.43 8.61
C GLU A 212 20.20 7.50 9.59
N ASP A 213 20.78 6.34 9.92
CA ASP A 213 21.92 6.22 10.83
C ASP A 213 21.58 6.69 12.27
N ASP A 214 22.43 7.49 12.90
CA ASP A 214 22.26 7.95 14.28
C ASP A 214 20.88 8.54 14.56
N THR A 215 20.17 7.97 15.54
CA THR A 215 18.83 8.40 15.94
C THR A 215 18.78 9.84 16.47
N ASP A 216 19.89 10.44 16.89
CA ASP A 216 19.89 11.83 17.39
C ASP A 216 19.35 12.85 16.37
N ILE A 217 19.38 12.51 15.06
CA ILE A 217 18.80 13.35 14.01
C ILE A 217 17.26 13.50 14.11
N SER A 218 16.55 12.52 14.68
CA SER A 218 15.08 12.50 14.70
C SER A 218 14.42 11.99 15.99
N PHE A 219 15.19 11.46 16.94
CA PHE A 219 14.69 10.78 18.13
C PHE A 219 15.62 10.94 19.33
N SER A 220 15.38 12.01 20.10
CA SER A 220 16.20 12.43 21.25
C SER A 220 15.41 12.51 22.57
N GLU A 221 14.25 11.88 22.64
CA GLU A 221 13.44 11.82 23.86
C GLU A 221 13.98 10.81 24.90
N ASP A 222 13.64 11.03 26.17
CA ASP A 222 13.89 10.02 27.21
C ASP A 222 12.75 8.99 27.22
N VAL A 223 12.97 7.90 26.48
CA VAL A 223 12.06 6.75 26.41
C VAL A 223 11.76 6.16 27.79
N ALA A 224 12.75 6.08 28.69
CA ALA A 224 12.54 5.51 30.01
C ALA A 224 11.55 6.37 30.81
N GLN A 225 11.75 7.68 30.82
CA GLN A 225 10.82 8.60 31.48
C GLN A 225 9.42 8.58 30.85
N ARG A 226 9.31 8.48 29.51
CA ARG A 226 8.01 8.33 28.83
C ARG A 226 7.27 7.07 29.31
N PHE A 227 7.95 5.93 29.40
CA PHE A 227 7.34 4.68 29.86
C PHE A 227 7.00 4.68 31.37
N GLU A 228 7.85 5.29 32.20
CA GLU A 228 7.53 5.52 33.61
C GLU A 228 6.26 6.38 33.76
N ALA A 229 6.11 7.42 32.94
CA ALA A 229 4.92 8.27 32.91
C ALA A 229 3.65 7.50 32.50
N TYR A 230 3.77 6.49 31.63
CA TYR A 230 2.67 5.58 31.32
C TYR A 230 2.34 4.58 32.45
N GLY A 231 3.22 4.45 33.46
CA GLY A 231 3.04 3.53 34.58
C GLY A 231 3.69 2.16 34.38
N TRP A 232 4.70 2.06 33.52
CA TRP A 232 5.48 0.85 33.30
C TRP A 232 6.60 0.72 34.34
N ASP A 233 7.05 -0.52 34.59
CA ASP A 233 8.33 -0.75 35.23
C ASP A 233 9.43 -0.67 34.15
N VAL A 234 10.44 0.15 34.37
CA VAL A 234 11.58 0.29 33.45
C VAL A 234 12.82 -0.34 34.07
N VAL A 235 13.53 -1.15 33.29
CA VAL A 235 14.81 -1.76 33.66
C VAL A 235 15.82 -1.46 32.57
N ASP A 236 16.92 -0.85 32.96
CA ASP A 236 18.03 -0.56 32.06
C ASP A 236 19.05 -1.69 32.08
N VAL A 237 19.49 -2.14 30.91
CA VAL A 237 20.57 -3.11 30.72
C VAL A 237 21.50 -2.56 29.65
N ASP A 238 22.71 -2.18 30.04
CA ASP A 238 23.68 -1.57 29.13
C ASP A 238 24.83 -2.51 28.79
N TRP A 239 24.90 -2.96 27.52
CA TRP A 239 26.03 -3.75 27.01
C TRP A 239 27.12 -2.89 26.36
N ARG A 240 26.82 -1.62 26.03
CA ARG A 240 27.76 -0.69 25.39
C ARG A 240 28.73 -0.06 26.38
N GLN A 241 28.24 0.20 27.59
CA GLN A 241 28.96 0.99 28.60
C GLN A 241 29.36 2.39 28.07
N SER A 242 28.63 2.88 27.06
CA SER A 242 28.90 4.11 26.31
C SER A 242 27.66 4.57 25.54
N SER A 243 27.61 5.86 25.24
CA SER A 243 26.62 6.50 24.38
C SER A 243 27.03 6.55 22.90
N ASP A 244 28.20 6.01 22.54
CA ASP A 244 28.64 5.90 21.14
C ASP A 244 27.83 4.80 20.41
N PRO A 245 27.13 5.11 19.30
CA PRO A 245 26.41 4.12 18.49
C PRO A 245 27.32 3.02 17.92
N ALA A 246 28.59 3.31 17.64
CA ALA A 246 29.59 2.32 17.23
C ALA A 246 30.06 1.43 18.39
N GLY A 247 29.66 1.77 19.61
CA GLY A 247 30.08 1.12 20.85
C GLY A 247 31.51 1.46 21.24
N THR A 248 32.05 0.68 22.17
CA THR A 248 33.44 0.80 22.63
C THR A 248 34.16 -0.54 22.45
N PRO A 249 35.51 -0.56 22.52
CA PRO A 249 36.26 -1.81 22.68
C PRO A 249 35.83 -2.64 23.91
N GLU A 250 35.09 -2.04 24.85
CA GLU A 250 34.64 -2.63 26.11
C GLU A 250 33.23 -3.24 26.02
N TYR A 251 32.58 -3.21 24.84
CA TYR A 251 31.25 -3.80 24.62
C TYR A 251 31.20 -5.25 25.13
N THR A 252 30.28 -5.50 26.07
CA THR A 252 30.16 -6.79 26.75
C THR A 252 28.69 -7.16 26.89
N GLU A 253 28.30 -8.25 26.25
CA GLU A 253 26.96 -8.83 26.35
C GLU A 253 26.71 -9.38 27.77
N ASP A 254 26.09 -8.59 28.64
CA ASP A 254 25.66 -9.00 29.98
C ASP A 254 24.31 -9.73 29.94
N VAL A 255 24.39 -11.01 29.63
CA VAL A 255 23.27 -11.94 29.55
C VAL A 255 22.67 -12.20 30.94
N ASP A 256 23.48 -12.17 32.00
CA ASP A 256 23.03 -12.39 33.37
C ASP A 256 22.15 -11.24 33.88
N ALA A 257 22.50 -10.00 33.54
CA ALA A 257 21.68 -8.83 33.81
C ALA A 257 20.35 -8.90 33.06
N LEU A 258 20.38 -9.21 31.76
CA LEU A 258 19.17 -9.39 30.95
C LEU A 258 18.29 -10.51 31.50
N LEU A 259 18.84 -11.69 31.79
CA LEU A 259 18.09 -12.81 32.39
C LEU A 259 17.45 -12.39 33.71
N THR A 260 18.16 -11.63 34.54
CA THR A 260 17.61 -11.12 35.81
C THR A 260 16.43 -10.18 35.59
N ALA A 261 16.50 -9.30 34.58
CA ALA A 261 15.39 -8.43 34.21
C ALA A 261 14.17 -9.23 33.73
N LEU A 262 14.37 -10.21 32.83
CA LEU A 262 13.29 -11.06 32.29
C LEU A 262 12.67 -11.97 33.38
N GLU A 263 13.48 -12.55 34.26
CA GLU A 263 12.98 -13.35 35.39
C GLU A 263 12.22 -12.52 36.41
N LYS A 264 12.58 -11.24 36.58
CA LYS A 264 11.88 -10.31 37.47
C LYS A 264 10.54 -9.91 36.86
N SER A 265 10.50 -9.58 35.55
CA SER A 265 9.28 -9.12 34.88
C SER A 265 8.20 -10.18 34.79
N ARG A 266 8.56 -11.47 34.69
CA ARG A 266 7.60 -12.59 34.71
C ARG A 266 6.92 -12.80 36.08
N ARG A 267 7.50 -12.30 37.17
CA ARG A 267 6.91 -12.53 38.49
C ARG A 267 5.53 -11.86 38.57
N PRO A 268 4.54 -12.47 39.24
CA PRO A 268 3.21 -11.86 39.36
C PRO A 268 3.29 -10.42 39.88
N GLY A 269 2.89 -9.49 39.03
CA GLY A 269 2.94 -8.05 39.26
C GLY A 269 1.81 -7.35 38.50
N LYS A 270 1.67 -6.04 38.72
CA LYS A 270 0.63 -5.23 38.09
C LYS A 270 1.12 -4.43 36.90
N ARG A 271 2.41 -4.18 36.75
CA ARG A 271 2.90 -3.25 35.73
C ARG A 271 3.52 -4.01 34.56
N PRO A 272 3.21 -3.63 33.31
CA PRO A 272 4.02 -4.09 32.18
C PRO A 272 5.46 -3.61 32.35
N THR A 273 6.42 -4.33 31.78
CA THR A 273 7.86 -4.03 31.91
C THR A 273 8.49 -3.66 30.58
N LEU A 274 9.22 -2.54 30.56
CA LEU A 274 10.17 -2.20 29.50
C LEU A 274 11.58 -2.52 29.98
N VAL A 275 12.27 -3.40 29.27
CA VAL A 275 13.71 -3.60 29.40
C VAL A 275 14.38 -2.79 28.29
N ARG A 276 14.99 -1.65 28.62
CA ARG A 276 15.78 -0.87 27.68
C ARG A 276 17.16 -1.52 27.59
N LEU A 277 17.43 -2.15 26.46
CA LEU A 277 18.67 -2.88 26.21
C LEU A 277 19.54 -2.07 25.25
N HIS A 278 20.65 -1.54 25.76
CA HIS A 278 21.59 -0.80 24.92
C HIS A 278 22.51 -1.76 24.16
N THR A 279 22.41 -1.76 22.83
CA THR A 279 23.21 -2.64 21.95
C THR A 279 23.95 -1.85 20.87
N VAL A 280 24.85 -2.52 20.13
CA VAL A 280 25.48 -2.00 18.92
C VAL A 280 24.95 -2.81 17.74
N ILE A 281 24.27 -2.16 16.80
CA ILE A 281 23.75 -2.83 15.61
C ILE A 281 24.90 -3.51 14.84
N ALA A 282 24.64 -4.68 14.27
CA ALA A 282 25.59 -5.49 13.50
C ALA A 282 26.84 -5.96 14.27
N TRP A 283 26.85 -5.90 15.61
CA TRP A 283 27.95 -6.46 16.40
C TRP A 283 28.17 -7.97 16.09
N PRO A 284 29.41 -8.43 15.81
CA PRO A 284 30.70 -7.72 15.86
C PRO A 284 31.31 -7.39 14.48
N ALA A 285 30.51 -7.12 13.44
CA ALA A 285 31.00 -6.82 12.11
C ALA A 285 32.01 -5.64 12.15
N PRO A 286 33.27 -5.81 11.71
CA PRO A 286 34.35 -4.86 11.97
C PRO A 286 34.06 -3.42 11.53
N SER A 287 33.51 -3.26 10.33
CA SER A 287 33.27 -1.97 9.67
C SER A 287 31.80 -1.61 9.57
N ALA A 288 30.89 -2.59 9.68
CA ALA A 288 29.46 -2.35 9.59
C ALA A 288 28.77 -2.06 10.95
N ARG A 289 29.40 -2.42 12.07
CA ARG A 289 28.80 -2.20 13.41
C ARG A 289 28.54 -0.71 13.67
N GLY A 290 27.38 -0.40 14.27
CA GLY A 290 27.00 0.97 14.61
C GLY A 290 26.70 1.88 13.42
N THR A 291 26.31 1.31 12.27
CA THR A 291 25.97 2.09 11.07
C THR A 291 24.56 1.76 10.57
N GLY A 292 23.86 2.75 10.05
CA GLY A 292 22.57 2.61 9.37
C GLY A 292 22.67 1.71 8.13
N LYS A 293 23.83 1.66 7.46
CA LYS A 293 24.04 0.77 6.32
C LYS A 293 23.86 -0.71 6.67
N ALA A 294 24.22 -1.11 7.89
CA ALA A 294 24.06 -2.49 8.34
C ALA A 294 22.61 -2.88 8.67
N HIS A 295 21.70 -1.90 8.75
CA HIS A 295 20.28 -2.11 9.01
C HIS A 295 19.60 -2.86 7.87
N GLY A 296 19.64 -2.32 6.65
CA GLY A 296 18.76 -2.74 5.53
C GLY A 296 19.44 -3.35 4.31
N SER A 297 20.76 -3.58 4.37
CA SER A 297 21.53 -4.05 3.22
C SER A 297 22.38 -5.29 3.54
N ALA A 298 22.77 -6.03 2.49
CA ALA A 298 23.78 -7.07 2.63
C ALA A 298 25.12 -6.42 3.04
N LEU A 299 25.81 -7.02 4.02
CA LEU A 299 27.05 -6.46 4.57
C LEU A 299 28.19 -6.38 3.53
N GLY A 300 28.16 -7.24 2.51
CA GLY A 300 29.24 -7.40 1.53
C GLY A 300 30.09 -8.62 1.84
N ALA A 301 30.63 -9.25 0.79
CA ALA A 301 31.35 -10.52 0.92
C ALA A 301 32.58 -10.41 1.84
N ASP A 302 33.32 -9.31 1.75
CA ASP A 302 34.53 -9.06 2.55
C ASP A 302 34.18 -8.86 4.03
N GLU A 303 33.13 -8.09 4.32
CA GLU A 303 32.65 -7.87 5.69
C GLU A 303 32.13 -9.17 6.33
N VAL A 304 31.40 -10.00 5.56
CA VAL A 304 30.95 -11.31 6.01
C VAL A 304 32.13 -12.24 6.29
N ALA A 305 33.16 -12.23 5.44
CA ALA A 305 34.37 -13.03 5.63
C ALA A 305 35.13 -12.58 6.88
N ALA A 306 35.36 -11.27 7.06
CA ALA A 306 36.03 -10.71 8.23
C ALA A 306 35.25 -10.99 9.52
N THR A 307 33.92 -10.89 9.49
CA THR A 307 33.05 -11.26 10.61
C THR A 307 33.20 -12.74 10.97
N LYS A 308 33.27 -13.64 9.98
CA LYS A 308 33.50 -15.08 10.22
C LYS A 308 34.87 -15.34 10.85
N GLU A 309 35.92 -14.67 10.39
CA GLU A 309 37.26 -14.79 10.97
C GLU A 309 37.26 -14.36 12.43
N LEU A 310 36.67 -13.21 12.77
CA LEU A 310 36.54 -12.75 14.16
C LEU A 310 35.81 -13.76 15.05
N LEU A 311 34.76 -14.40 14.53
CA LEU A 311 33.96 -15.38 15.25
C LEU A 311 34.57 -16.80 15.24
N GLY A 312 35.70 -17.02 14.57
CA GLY A 312 36.34 -18.34 14.44
C GLY A 312 35.55 -19.32 13.55
N PHE A 313 34.98 -18.83 12.46
CA PHE A 313 34.33 -19.62 11.39
C PHE A 313 35.17 -19.59 10.11
N ASP A 314 35.00 -20.58 9.23
CA ASP A 314 35.70 -20.62 7.93
C ASP A 314 35.13 -19.55 6.97
N PRO A 315 35.89 -18.50 6.59
CA PRO A 315 35.38 -17.44 5.71
C PRO A 315 34.96 -17.95 4.32
N GLY A 316 35.50 -19.08 3.86
CA GLY A 316 35.19 -19.69 2.57
C GLY A 316 33.90 -20.51 2.53
N LYS A 317 33.17 -20.64 3.64
CA LYS A 317 31.93 -21.42 3.73
C LYS A 317 30.76 -20.57 4.21
N SER A 318 29.58 -20.78 3.61
CA SER A 318 28.32 -20.17 4.03
C SER A 318 27.37 -21.20 4.65
N PHE A 319 26.48 -20.72 5.53
CA PHE A 319 25.50 -21.51 6.27
C PHE A 319 26.15 -22.63 7.10
N GLN A 320 27.25 -22.30 7.77
CA GLN A 320 27.96 -23.20 8.65
C GLN A 320 27.16 -23.40 9.95
N VAL A 321 26.80 -24.64 10.25
CA VAL A 321 26.14 -25.02 11.49
C VAL A 321 26.80 -26.31 11.97
N GLU A 322 27.53 -26.26 13.09
CA GLU A 322 28.13 -27.46 13.66
C GLU A 322 27.06 -28.41 14.20
N ARG A 323 27.28 -29.72 14.03
CA ARG A 323 26.35 -30.75 14.52
C ARG A 323 26.13 -30.64 16.03
N GLU A 324 27.16 -30.30 16.79
CA GLU A 324 27.10 -30.16 18.25
C GLU A 324 26.26 -28.95 18.66
N VAL A 325 26.39 -27.82 17.97
CA VAL A 325 25.56 -26.62 18.17
C VAL A 325 24.09 -26.94 17.92
N LEU A 326 23.77 -27.52 16.76
CA LEU A 326 22.39 -27.87 16.44
C LEU A 326 21.81 -28.90 17.42
N ALA A 327 22.61 -29.91 17.82
CA ALA A 327 22.17 -30.88 18.81
C ALA A 327 21.89 -30.21 20.17
N HIS A 328 22.75 -29.29 20.59
CA HIS A 328 22.60 -28.51 21.83
C HIS A 328 21.34 -27.64 21.81
N THR A 329 21.12 -26.81 20.78
CA THR A 329 19.92 -25.95 20.72
C THR A 329 18.63 -26.77 20.59
N ARG A 330 18.69 -27.95 19.98
CA ARG A 330 17.54 -28.86 19.87
C ARG A 330 17.13 -29.51 21.20
N GLU A 331 17.94 -29.41 22.25
CA GLU A 331 17.59 -29.86 23.60
C GLU A 331 16.41 -29.07 24.18
N VAL A 332 16.13 -27.87 23.67
CA VAL A 332 14.93 -27.10 24.01
C VAL A 332 13.64 -27.90 23.83
N LYS A 333 13.60 -28.85 22.89
CA LYS A 333 12.45 -29.74 22.69
C LYS A 333 12.23 -30.68 23.87
N LYS A 334 13.28 -31.09 24.59
CA LYS A 334 13.13 -31.89 25.81
C LYS A 334 12.53 -31.05 26.93
N ARG A 335 13.01 -29.81 27.09
CA ARG A 335 12.45 -28.84 28.05
C ARG A 335 11.00 -28.51 27.74
N GLY A 336 10.69 -28.18 26.48
CA GLY A 336 9.35 -27.85 26.02
C GLY A 336 8.36 -28.98 26.28
N ARG A 337 8.68 -30.21 25.87
CA ARG A 337 7.87 -31.39 26.18
C ARG A 337 7.70 -31.64 27.67
N ALA A 338 8.72 -31.38 28.49
CA ALA A 338 8.61 -31.54 29.94
C ALA A 338 7.66 -30.50 30.54
N ALA A 339 7.78 -29.24 30.13
CA ALA A 339 6.88 -28.16 30.56
C ALA A 339 5.43 -28.41 30.10
N HIS A 340 5.25 -28.83 28.85
CA HIS A 340 3.94 -29.17 28.28
C HIS A 340 3.32 -30.37 29.01
N ARG A 341 4.08 -31.44 29.29
CA ARG A 341 3.60 -32.58 30.09
C ARG A 341 3.20 -32.21 31.51
N GLU A 342 3.90 -31.26 32.13
CA GLU A 342 3.53 -30.77 33.46
C GLU A 342 2.26 -29.93 33.40
N TRP A 343 2.17 -29.02 32.43
CA TRP A 343 0.96 -28.26 32.15
C TRP A 343 -0.24 -29.16 31.89
N ASP A 344 -0.07 -30.24 31.13
CA ASP A 344 -1.09 -31.24 30.81
C ASP A 344 -1.73 -31.84 32.07
N LYS A 345 -0.97 -32.03 33.15
CA LYS A 345 -1.50 -32.52 34.42
C LYS A 345 -2.44 -31.50 35.04
N GLY A 346 -1.99 -30.24 35.11
CA GLY A 346 -2.79 -29.12 35.62
C GLY A 346 -4.03 -28.87 34.78
N PHE A 347 -3.89 -28.87 33.45
CA PHE A 347 -4.98 -28.70 32.51
C PHE A 347 -6.02 -29.82 32.60
N ARG A 348 -5.60 -31.09 32.68
CA ARG A 348 -6.55 -32.22 32.89
C ARG A 348 -7.27 -32.13 34.23
N ALA A 349 -6.56 -31.72 35.30
CA ALA A 349 -7.18 -31.50 36.60
C ALA A 349 -8.20 -30.35 36.56
N TRP A 350 -7.86 -29.23 35.91
CA TRP A 350 -8.77 -28.10 35.69
C TRP A 350 -10.00 -28.54 34.89
N ARG A 351 -9.83 -29.26 33.77
CA ARG A 351 -10.95 -29.78 32.95
C ARG A 351 -11.91 -30.66 33.76
N LYS A 352 -11.36 -31.52 34.62
CA LYS A 352 -12.17 -32.39 35.50
C LYS A 352 -12.91 -31.60 36.58
N GLY A 353 -12.30 -30.53 37.09
CA GLY A 353 -12.88 -29.65 38.11
C GLY A 353 -13.91 -28.65 37.58
N HIS A 354 -13.82 -28.27 36.30
CA HIS A 354 -14.64 -27.23 35.67
C HIS A 354 -15.27 -27.71 34.35
N PRO A 355 -16.19 -28.70 34.39
CA PRO A 355 -16.74 -29.32 33.19
C PRO A 355 -17.47 -28.33 32.27
N GLU A 356 -18.14 -27.32 32.82
CA GLU A 356 -18.83 -26.28 32.04
C GLU A 356 -17.83 -25.37 31.31
N SER A 357 -16.81 -24.86 32.00
CA SER A 357 -15.72 -24.07 31.38
C SER A 357 -14.91 -24.89 30.38
N ALA A 358 -14.74 -26.19 30.62
CA ALA A 358 -14.10 -27.10 29.66
C ALA A 358 -14.92 -27.28 28.39
N ALA A 359 -16.25 -27.44 28.51
CA ALA A 359 -17.13 -27.49 27.35
C ALA A 359 -17.17 -26.15 26.59
N LEU A 360 -17.13 -25.02 27.30
CA LEU A 360 -16.94 -23.70 26.70
C LEU A 360 -15.63 -23.66 25.91
N LEU A 361 -14.51 -24.00 26.54
CA LEU A 361 -13.20 -24.01 25.88
C LEU A 361 -13.20 -24.88 24.61
N ASP A 362 -13.77 -26.08 24.67
CA ASP A 362 -13.83 -26.99 23.52
C ASP A 362 -14.56 -26.33 22.34
N ARG A 363 -15.68 -25.65 22.61
CA ARG A 363 -16.43 -24.88 21.61
C ARG A 363 -15.62 -23.70 21.04
N LEU A 364 -14.92 -22.97 21.90
CA LEU A 364 -14.10 -21.81 21.50
C LEU A 364 -12.92 -22.22 20.62
N VAL A 365 -12.24 -23.32 20.97
CA VAL A 365 -11.13 -23.92 20.21
C VAL A 365 -11.62 -24.46 18.86
N ALA A 366 -12.79 -25.11 18.82
CA ALA A 366 -13.44 -25.53 17.58
C ALA A 366 -13.93 -24.35 16.71
N GLY A 367 -13.97 -23.16 17.31
CA GLY A 367 -14.38 -21.92 16.69
C GLY A 367 -15.88 -21.77 16.45
N GLU A 368 -16.68 -22.60 17.10
CA GLU A 368 -18.12 -22.74 16.91
C GLU A 368 -18.93 -21.70 17.70
N LEU A 369 -20.07 -21.29 17.15
CA LEU A 369 -21.08 -20.51 17.88
C LEU A 369 -22.01 -21.44 18.68
N PRO A 370 -22.63 -20.99 19.77
CA PRO A 370 -23.65 -21.76 20.48
C PRO A 370 -24.81 -22.15 19.55
N GLN A 371 -25.32 -23.37 19.72
CA GLN A 371 -26.44 -23.85 18.93
C GLN A 371 -27.69 -22.97 19.13
N GLY A 372 -28.21 -22.42 18.04
CA GLY A 372 -29.42 -21.59 18.05
C GLY A 372 -29.23 -20.20 18.63
N PHE A 373 -28.00 -19.67 18.65
CA PHE A 373 -27.69 -18.30 19.11
C PHE A 373 -28.54 -17.25 18.39
N GLU A 374 -28.99 -17.52 17.16
CA GLU A 374 -29.85 -16.63 16.38
C GLU A 374 -31.16 -16.29 17.08
N LYS A 375 -31.64 -17.15 17.99
CA LYS A 375 -32.88 -16.91 18.75
C LYS A 375 -32.75 -15.72 19.71
N ALA A 376 -31.53 -15.32 20.05
CA ALA A 376 -31.28 -14.14 20.86
C ALA A 376 -31.36 -12.84 20.04
N LEU A 377 -31.30 -12.92 18.70
CA LEU A 377 -31.34 -11.71 17.88
C LEU A 377 -32.72 -11.04 17.96
N PRO A 378 -32.78 -9.72 18.19
CA PRO A 378 -34.04 -8.99 18.19
C PRO A 378 -34.68 -8.99 16.79
N VAL A 379 -36.01 -8.98 16.77
CA VAL A 379 -36.83 -8.72 15.58
C VAL A 379 -37.50 -7.37 15.77
N PHE A 380 -37.42 -6.51 14.76
CA PHE A 380 -37.98 -5.17 14.79
C PHE A 380 -39.23 -5.11 13.92
N GLU A 381 -40.35 -4.69 14.50
CA GLU A 381 -41.60 -4.50 13.76
C GLU A 381 -41.48 -3.32 12.77
N PRO A 382 -42.26 -3.32 11.68
CA PRO A 382 -42.24 -2.24 10.70
C PRO A 382 -42.62 -0.89 11.35
N ASP A 383 -41.84 0.14 11.08
CA ASP A 383 -42.03 1.49 11.63
C ASP A 383 -41.45 2.52 10.65
N GLU A 384 -42.27 3.48 10.23
CA GLU A 384 -41.88 4.54 9.31
C GLU A 384 -40.80 5.47 9.90
N LYS A 385 -40.80 5.67 11.22
CA LYS A 385 -39.74 6.45 11.87
C LYS A 385 -38.49 5.57 12.08
N GLY A 386 -38.73 4.34 12.53
CA GLY A 386 -37.71 3.34 12.82
C GLY A 386 -36.66 3.82 13.83
N VAL A 387 -35.45 3.25 13.72
CA VAL A 387 -34.34 3.49 14.65
C VAL A 387 -33.03 3.62 13.88
N ALA A 388 -32.04 4.30 14.46
CA ALA A 388 -30.72 4.38 13.85
C ALA A 388 -30.05 3.01 13.86
N SER A 389 -29.30 2.65 12.80
CA SER A 389 -28.66 1.33 12.76
C SER A 389 -27.57 1.19 13.84
N ARG A 390 -26.99 2.28 14.34
CA ARG A 390 -26.17 2.26 15.57
C ARG A 390 -26.94 1.79 16.81
N ALA A 391 -28.16 2.27 17.01
CA ALA A 391 -28.99 1.91 18.16
C ALA A 391 -29.51 0.46 18.05
N ALA A 392 -29.84 0.03 16.82
CA ALA A 392 -30.14 -1.37 16.53
C ALA A 392 -28.93 -2.27 16.84
N SER A 393 -27.72 -1.86 16.43
CA SER A 393 -26.47 -2.56 16.75
C SER A 393 -26.25 -2.74 18.24
N GLY A 394 -26.46 -1.68 19.05
CA GLY A 394 -26.37 -1.79 20.52
C GLY A 394 -27.41 -2.72 21.14
N THR A 395 -28.62 -2.77 20.58
CA THR A 395 -29.67 -3.72 20.99
C THR A 395 -29.25 -5.16 20.67
N VAL A 396 -28.70 -5.40 19.48
CA VAL A 396 -28.20 -6.71 19.05
C VAL A 396 -27.02 -7.15 19.92
N LEU A 397 -26.04 -6.28 20.15
CA LEU A 397 -24.89 -6.55 21.03
C LEU A 397 -25.36 -6.92 22.44
N SER A 398 -26.32 -6.18 23.01
CA SER A 398 -26.85 -6.45 24.34
C SER A 398 -27.51 -7.83 24.43
N ALA A 399 -28.29 -8.22 23.40
CA ALA A 399 -28.94 -9.52 23.36
C ALA A 399 -27.94 -10.68 23.15
N LEU A 400 -26.93 -10.47 22.30
CA LEU A 400 -25.84 -11.43 22.09
C LEU A 400 -24.92 -11.57 23.31
N GLY A 401 -24.87 -10.53 24.15
CA GLY A 401 -24.11 -10.51 25.40
C GLY A 401 -24.42 -11.70 26.31
N GLU A 402 -25.68 -12.11 26.40
CA GLU A 402 -26.11 -13.21 27.29
C GLU A 402 -25.68 -14.59 26.79
N VAL A 403 -25.55 -14.77 25.47
CA VAL A 403 -25.34 -16.09 24.85
C VAL A 403 -23.92 -16.31 24.33
N LEU A 404 -23.15 -15.25 24.07
CA LEU A 404 -21.78 -15.30 23.55
C LEU A 404 -20.78 -14.72 24.55
N PRO A 405 -20.32 -15.49 25.56
CA PRO A 405 -19.33 -14.98 26.53
C PRO A 405 -18.00 -14.58 25.89
N GLU A 406 -17.68 -15.13 24.72
CA GLU A 406 -16.49 -14.80 23.94
C GLU A 406 -16.59 -13.49 23.14
N LEU A 407 -17.78 -12.90 23.00
CA LEU A 407 -17.98 -11.61 22.34
C LEU A 407 -17.69 -10.48 23.34
N TRP A 408 -16.76 -9.60 23.04
CA TRP A 408 -16.41 -8.50 23.94
C TRP A 408 -15.69 -7.41 23.18
N GLY A 409 -15.71 -6.20 23.72
CA GLY A 409 -15.33 -5.05 22.92
C GLY A 409 -15.73 -3.74 23.56
N GLY A 410 -15.55 -2.66 22.83
CA GLY A 410 -15.73 -1.32 23.37
C GLY A 410 -15.65 -0.25 22.32
N SER A 411 -15.23 0.95 22.74
CA SER A 411 -15.12 2.10 21.84
C SER A 411 -13.93 2.99 22.20
N ALA A 412 -13.41 3.67 21.18
CA ALA A 412 -12.46 4.75 21.32
C ALA A 412 -13.16 6.02 21.83
N ASP A 413 -13.47 6.05 23.13
CA ASP A 413 -14.12 7.16 23.86
C ASP A 413 -15.54 7.57 23.40
N LEU A 414 -16.11 6.82 22.46
CA LEU A 414 -17.40 7.12 21.81
C LEU A 414 -18.49 6.10 22.18
N ALA A 415 -18.42 5.48 23.36
CA ALA A 415 -19.25 4.31 23.72
C ALA A 415 -20.77 4.55 23.58
N GLU A 416 -21.27 5.70 24.01
CA GLU A 416 -22.67 6.09 23.85
C GLU A 416 -23.00 6.45 22.40
N SER A 417 -22.10 7.14 21.71
CA SER A 417 -22.27 7.54 20.31
C SER A 417 -22.23 6.34 19.35
N ASN A 418 -21.41 5.33 19.61
CA ASN A 418 -21.34 4.10 18.82
C ASN A 418 -22.37 3.04 19.25
N ASN A 419 -22.95 3.16 20.46
CA ASN A 419 -23.84 2.15 21.07
C ASN A 419 -23.16 0.77 21.21
N THR A 420 -21.88 0.77 21.60
CA THR A 420 -21.04 -0.44 21.70
C THR A 420 -21.11 -1.12 23.08
N THR A 421 -21.65 -0.46 24.09
CA THR A 421 -21.76 -1.01 25.44
C THR A 421 -22.93 -1.99 25.53
N MET A 422 -22.62 -3.27 25.74
CA MET A 422 -23.64 -4.27 26.05
C MET A 422 -24.30 -3.96 27.40
N ALA A 423 -25.63 -3.86 27.41
CA ALA A 423 -26.38 -3.53 28.62
C ALA A 423 -26.05 -4.49 29.78
N GLY A 424 -25.77 -3.94 30.96
CA GLY A 424 -25.48 -4.70 32.17
C GLY A 424 -24.10 -5.38 32.22
N GLN A 425 -23.29 -5.30 31.16
CA GLN A 425 -21.96 -5.92 31.15
C GLN A 425 -20.91 -5.01 31.85
N PRO A 426 -20.08 -5.57 32.75
CA PRO A 426 -19.07 -4.79 33.47
C PRO A 426 -17.91 -4.35 32.56
N SER A 427 -17.25 -3.25 32.91
CA SER A 427 -16.06 -2.77 32.21
C SER A 427 -14.83 -3.64 32.47
N VAL A 428 -13.93 -3.73 31.48
CA VAL A 428 -12.59 -4.31 31.61
C VAL A 428 -11.65 -3.23 32.14
N ILE A 429 -11.48 -3.20 33.46
CA ILE A 429 -10.69 -2.15 34.13
C ILE A 429 -10.02 -2.70 35.39
N PRO A 430 -8.83 -2.20 35.77
CA PRO A 430 -8.25 -2.50 37.07
C PRO A 430 -9.18 -2.06 38.20
N THR A 431 -9.21 -2.82 39.29
CA THR A 431 -10.14 -2.60 40.42
C THR A 431 -10.08 -1.18 40.98
N GLY A 432 -8.90 -0.55 40.97
CA GLY A 432 -8.67 0.81 41.48
C GLY A 432 -8.97 1.94 40.48
N LYS A 433 -9.38 1.62 39.24
CA LYS A 433 -9.63 2.60 38.15
C LYS A 433 -11.11 2.72 37.78
N GLN A 434 -12.01 2.17 38.59
CA GLN A 434 -13.45 2.29 38.42
C GLN A 434 -13.92 3.73 38.66
N THR A 435 -14.91 4.19 37.90
CA THR A 435 -15.52 5.51 38.06
C THR A 435 -16.93 5.40 38.64
N ALA A 436 -17.61 6.52 38.86
CA ALA A 436 -19.01 6.50 39.30
C ALA A 436 -19.93 5.83 38.24
N GLN A 437 -19.70 6.14 36.96
CA GLN A 437 -20.48 5.65 35.83
C GLN A 437 -20.03 4.26 35.35
N TRP A 438 -18.73 3.99 35.37
CA TRP A 438 -18.16 2.77 34.81
C TRP A 438 -17.61 1.86 35.92
N LYS A 439 -18.38 0.82 36.23
CA LYS A 439 -18.02 -0.26 37.18
C LYS A 439 -17.51 -1.48 36.43
N GLY A 440 -16.60 -2.21 37.05
CA GLY A 440 -15.98 -3.34 36.36
C GLY A 440 -14.94 -4.09 37.16
N SER A 441 -14.24 -4.97 36.45
CA SER A 441 -13.14 -5.77 36.99
C SER A 441 -12.14 -6.09 35.88
N PRO A 442 -10.97 -6.66 36.21
CA PRO A 442 -10.01 -7.08 35.20
C PRO A 442 -10.55 -8.12 34.20
N TYR A 443 -11.69 -8.76 34.51
CA TYR A 443 -12.34 -9.80 33.71
C TYR A 443 -13.65 -9.34 33.05
N GLY A 444 -13.94 -8.03 33.03
CA GLY A 444 -15.16 -7.49 32.41
C GLY A 444 -15.26 -7.75 30.90
N ARG A 445 -16.16 -7.02 30.23
CA ARG A 445 -16.39 -7.15 28.77
C ARG A 445 -16.45 -5.83 28.01
N THR A 446 -16.73 -4.70 28.67
CA THR A 446 -16.74 -3.39 28.02
C THR A 446 -15.36 -2.75 28.06
N LEU A 447 -14.74 -2.56 26.90
CA LEU A 447 -13.43 -1.93 26.75
C LEU A 447 -13.55 -0.41 26.61
N HIS A 448 -12.60 0.29 27.21
CA HIS A 448 -12.46 1.75 27.12
C HIS A 448 -11.09 2.06 26.55
N PHE A 449 -11.01 2.24 25.24
CA PHE A 449 -9.71 2.45 24.57
C PHE A 449 -9.17 3.87 24.77
N GLY A 450 -10.04 4.84 25.09
CA GLY A 450 -9.75 6.27 24.96
C GLY A 450 -9.66 6.69 23.48
N ILE A 451 -9.26 7.93 23.21
CA ILE A 451 -9.13 8.46 21.84
C ILE A 451 -7.84 7.89 21.21
N ARG A 452 -7.92 6.64 20.75
CA ARG A 452 -6.79 5.79 20.34
C ARG A 452 -7.21 4.76 19.29
N GLU A 453 -7.75 5.21 18.18
CA GLU A 453 -8.31 4.34 17.14
C GLU A 453 -7.28 3.35 16.59
N ASN A 454 -6.05 3.81 16.34
CA ASN A 454 -5.01 2.96 15.77
C ASN A 454 -4.60 1.86 16.75
N ALA A 455 -4.32 2.21 18.02
CA ALA A 455 -4.05 1.21 19.03
C ALA A 455 -5.25 0.32 19.32
N MET A 456 -6.48 0.84 19.29
CA MET A 456 -7.69 0.01 19.37
C MET A 456 -7.65 -1.08 18.29
N GLY A 457 -7.44 -0.71 17.02
CA GLY A 457 -7.34 -1.66 15.92
C GLY A 457 -6.27 -2.73 16.15
N MET A 458 -5.05 -2.33 16.51
CA MET A 458 -3.95 -3.28 16.76
C MET A 458 -4.20 -4.17 17.99
N ILE A 459 -4.75 -3.61 19.07
CA ILE A 459 -5.13 -4.36 20.27
C ILE A 459 -6.19 -5.41 19.92
N LEU A 460 -7.19 -5.07 19.11
CA LEU A 460 -8.20 -6.04 18.65
C LEU A 460 -7.57 -7.15 17.80
N ASN A 461 -6.60 -6.82 16.93
CA ASN A 461 -5.85 -7.81 16.16
C ASN A 461 -5.13 -8.79 17.10
N GLY A 462 -4.44 -8.28 18.12
CA GLY A 462 -3.80 -9.10 19.14
C GLY A 462 -4.78 -9.99 19.91
N ILE A 463 -5.97 -9.49 20.25
CA ILE A 463 -7.01 -10.28 20.91
C ILE A 463 -7.52 -11.40 20.00
N ALA A 464 -7.70 -11.13 18.71
CA ALA A 464 -8.18 -12.11 17.74
C ALA A 464 -7.14 -13.21 17.47
N LEU A 465 -5.85 -12.85 17.40
CA LEU A 465 -4.74 -13.79 17.23
C LEU A 465 -4.58 -14.75 18.41
N GLU A 466 -4.93 -14.32 19.62
CA GLU A 466 -4.97 -15.20 20.80
C GLU A 466 -6.09 -16.26 20.72
N GLY A 467 -7.03 -16.13 19.77
CA GLY A 467 -7.79 -17.23 19.17
C GLY A 467 -9.09 -17.66 19.87
N LEU A 468 -9.23 -17.47 21.18
CA LEU A 468 -10.41 -17.96 21.92
C LEU A 468 -11.60 -16.99 21.97
N THR A 469 -11.42 -15.74 21.54
CA THR A 469 -12.46 -14.70 21.70
C THR A 469 -12.82 -13.99 20.40
N ARG A 470 -13.91 -13.23 20.40
CA ARG A 470 -14.44 -12.46 19.27
C ARG A 470 -14.47 -10.97 19.63
N PRO A 471 -13.41 -10.22 19.28
CA PRO A 471 -13.29 -8.83 19.66
C PRO A 471 -14.03 -7.88 18.71
N TYR A 472 -14.58 -6.80 19.26
CA TYR A 472 -15.07 -5.66 18.48
C TYR A 472 -14.61 -4.31 19.06
N GLY A 473 -14.50 -3.29 18.22
CA GLY A 473 -14.22 -1.92 18.66
C GLY A 473 -14.90 -0.89 17.78
N GLY A 474 -15.41 0.18 18.40
CA GLY A 474 -16.14 1.23 17.70
C GLY A 474 -15.47 2.60 17.75
N THR A 475 -15.64 3.33 16.66
CA THR A 475 -15.37 4.76 16.50
C THR A 475 -16.30 5.29 15.39
N PHE A 476 -16.19 6.55 14.98
CA PHE A 476 -16.89 7.04 13.79
C PHE A 476 -16.25 6.52 12.51
N LEU A 477 -17.03 6.31 11.46
CA LEU A 477 -16.51 5.81 10.18
C LEU A 477 -15.43 6.72 9.60
N VAL A 478 -15.55 8.02 9.81
CA VAL A 478 -14.54 9.00 9.38
C VAL A 478 -13.17 8.75 10.04
N PHE A 479 -13.15 8.28 11.28
CA PHE A 479 -11.91 7.98 12.01
C PHE A 479 -11.40 6.56 11.76
N SER A 480 -12.04 5.80 10.86
CA SER A 480 -11.45 4.56 10.35
C SER A 480 -10.10 4.80 9.68
N ASP A 481 -9.86 6.00 9.15
CA ASP A 481 -8.58 6.42 8.58
C ASP A 481 -7.43 6.43 9.60
N TYR A 482 -7.68 6.85 10.84
CA TYR A 482 -6.67 6.82 11.91
C TYR A 482 -6.19 5.39 12.21
N MET A 483 -7.05 4.38 11.99
CA MET A 483 -6.75 2.98 12.24
C MET A 483 -6.55 2.14 10.98
N ARG A 484 -6.45 2.78 9.81
CA ARG A 484 -6.37 2.10 8.51
C ARG A 484 -5.20 1.11 8.41
N PRO A 485 -3.99 1.37 8.96
CA PRO A 485 -2.92 0.36 9.00
C PRO A 485 -3.31 -0.89 9.79
N ALA A 486 -4.04 -0.74 10.91
CA ALA A 486 -4.52 -1.86 11.72
C ALA A 486 -5.58 -2.68 11.00
N VAL A 487 -6.49 -2.02 10.27
CA VAL A 487 -7.51 -2.66 9.43
C VAL A 487 -6.87 -3.44 8.29
N ARG A 488 -5.90 -2.84 7.59
CA ARG A 488 -5.14 -3.52 6.53
C ARG A 488 -4.39 -4.74 7.07
N LEU A 489 -3.74 -4.62 8.23
CA LEU A 489 -3.02 -5.75 8.83
C LEU A 489 -3.99 -6.83 9.33
N CYS A 490 -5.18 -6.47 9.82
CA CYS A 490 -6.25 -7.41 10.13
C CYS A 490 -6.65 -8.24 8.90
N ALA A 491 -6.82 -7.57 7.76
CA ALA A 491 -7.14 -8.19 6.48
C ALA A 491 -6.03 -9.13 5.95
N ILE A 492 -4.77 -8.68 5.98
CA ILE A 492 -3.60 -9.51 5.60
C ILE A 492 -3.54 -10.79 6.44
N GLN A 493 -3.79 -10.67 7.74
CA GLN A 493 -3.75 -11.80 8.68
C GLN A 493 -5.02 -12.66 8.66
N GLN A 494 -6.09 -12.19 8.03
CA GLN A 494 -7.39 -12.87 7.94
C GLN A 494 -8.01 -13.20 9.31
N ILE A 495 -7.90 -12.29 10.27
CA ILE A 495 -8.36 -12.50 11.66
C ILE A 495 -9.74 -11.89 11.94
N PRO A 496 -10.57 -12.52 12.80
CA PRO A 496 -11.99 -12.18 12.96
C PRO A 496 -12.24 -10.96 13.88
N VAL A 497 -11.75 -9.79 13.51
CA VAL A 497 -12.08 -8.53 14.20
C VAL A 497 -13.31 -7.88 13.58
N THR A 498 -14.21 -7.38 14.42
CA THR A 498 -15.36 -6.57 13.97
C THR A 498 -15.17 -5.10 14.34
N PHE A 499 -15.07 -4.23 13.34
CA PHE A 499 -15.02 -2.78 13.52
C PHE A 499 -16.44 -2.20 13.46
N VAL A 500 -16.86 -1.46 14.48
CA VAL A 500 -18.19 -0.86 14.59
C VAL A 500 -18.10 0.64 14.29
N TRP A 501 -18.25 1.00 13.03
CA TRP A 501 -18.07 2.36 12.54
C TRP A 501 -19.41 3.09 12.39
N THR A 502 -19.72 4.00 13.30
CA THR A 502 -21.00 4.74 13.26
C THR A 502 -20.84 6.11 12.61
N HIS A 503 -21.94 6.85 12.40
CA HIS A 503 -21.92 8.18 11.75
C HIS A 503 -21.33 8.06 10.33
N ASP A 504 -21.96 7.22 9.53
CA ASP A 504 -21.42 6.65 8.29
C ASP A 504 -21.51 7.55 7.05
N SER A 505 -22.13 8.73 7.13
CA SER A 505 -22.28 9.65 5.99
C SER A 505 -22.57 11.08 6.44
N ILE A 506 -22.84 11.97 5.47
CA ILE A 506 -23.45 13.30 5.67
C ILE A 506 -24.71 13.29 6.55
N GLY A 507 -25.37 12.14 6.73
CA GLY A 507 -26.51 11.99 7.65
C GLY A 507 -26.19 12.27 9.12
N LEU A 508 -24.89 12.32 9.48
CA LEU A 508 -24.50 12.79 10.80
C LEU A 508 -24.80 14.27 11.01
N GLY A 509 -24.87 15.09 9.96
CA GLY A 509 -25.29 16.49 10.06
C GLY A 509 -24.21 17.44 10.61
N GLU A 510 -24.51 18.07 11.73
CA GLU A 510 -23.96 19.37 12.12
C GLU A 510 -22.45 19.40 12.40
N ASP A 511 -21.82 18.26 12.73
CA ASP A 511 -20.37 18.21 12.94
C ASP A 511 -19.58 18.53 11.65
N GLY A 512 -20.24 18.44 10.48
CA GLY A 512 -19.73 18.98 9.23
C GLY A 512 -18.64 18.13 8.56
N PRO A 513 -17.96 18.69 7.53
CA PRO A 513 -17.18 17.91 6.57
C PRO A 513 -15.98 17.17 7.17
N THR A 514 -15.46 17.60 8.33
CA THR A 514 -14.36 16.90 9.00
C THR A 514 -14.79 15.58 9.63
N HIS A 515 -16.10 15.38 9.84
CA HIS A 515 -16.67 14.19 10.47
C HIS A 515 -17.45 13.31 9.49
N GLN A 516 -17.76 13.82 8.29
CA GLN A 516 -18.65 13.19 7.32
C GLN A 516 -17.87 12.30 6.36
N PRO A 517 -18.04 10.98 6.40
CA PRO A 517 -17.40 10.08 5.45
C PRO A 517 -17.88 10.32 4.02
N ILE A 518 -16.96 10.34 3.05
CA ILE A 518 -17.25 10.51 1.62
C ILE A 518 -16.65 9.35 0.81
N GLU A 519 -15.32 9.24 0.79
CA GLU A 519 -14.49 8.22 0.15
C GLU A 519 -14.38 6.92 0.95
N HIS A 520 -14.72 6.96 2.24
CA HIS A 520 -14.30 5.94 3.20
C HIS A 520 -14.84 4.55 2.88
N LEU A 521 -16.09 4.44 2.43
CA LEU A 521 -16.66 3.15 2.01
C LEU A 521 -15.90 2.56 0.83
N ALA A 522 -15.62 3.36 -0.21
CA ALA A 522 -14.84 2.91 -1.37
C ALA A 522 -13.40 2.53 -0.97
N ALA A 523 -12.76 3.38 -0.16
CA ALA A 523 -11.41 3.16 0.32
C ALA A 523 -11.31 1.88 1.17
N LEU A 524 -12.32 1.56 1.98
CA LEU A 524 -12.35 0.34 2.78
C LEU A 524 -12.66 -0.90 1.93
N ARG A 525 -13.62 -0.81 0.99
CA ARG A 525 -13.94 -1.92 0.06
C ARG A 525 -12.77 -2.30 -0.83
N ALA A 526 -11.88 -1.35 -1.13
CA ALA A 526 -10.66 -1.61 -1.88
C ALA A 526 -9.64 -2.49 -1.13
N ILE A 527 -9.78 -2.67 0.20
CA ILE A 527 -8.87 -3.51 0.99
C ILE A 527 -9.28 -4.98 0.78
N PRO A 528 -8.42 -5.83 0.20
CA PRO A 528 -8.74 -7.25 0.00
C PRO A 528 -9.02 -7.95 1.33
N GLN A 529 -9.96 -8.90 1.36
CA GLN A 529 -10.32 -9.69 2.55
C GLN A 529 -10.99 -8.91 3.71
N LEU A 530 -11.47 -7.68 3.47
CA LEU A 530 -12.27 -6.91 4.42
C LEU A 530 -13.74 -6.86 3.99
N ASP A 531 -14.64 -7.41 4.81
CA ASP A 531 -16.08 -7.31 4.57
C ASP A 531 -16.60 -5.92 5.02
N VAL A 532 -17.16 -5.11 4.12
CA VAL A 532 -17.73 -3.79 4.45
C VAL A 532 -19.25 -3.87 4.43
N VAL A 533 -19.86 -3.86 5.63
CA VAL A 533 -21.27 -4.14 5.84
C VAL A 533 -22.04 -2.89 6.28
N ARG A 534 -22.97 -2.42 5.45
CA ARG A 534 -23.76 -1.19 5.65
C ARG A 534 -25.28 -1.50 5.64
N PRO A 535 -25.85 -1.94 6.77
CA PRO A 535 -27.24 -2.40 6.84
C PRO A 535 -28.25 -1.26 6.68
N ALA A 536 -29.35 -1.55 5.97
CA ALA A 536 -30.39 -0.57 5.64
C ALA A 536 -31.39 -0.24 6.76
N ASP A 537 -31.61 -1.19 7.66
CA ASP A 537 -32.54 -1.04 8.79
C ASP A 537 -32.12 -1.87 10.00
N ALA A 538 -32.94 -1.85 11.05
CA ALA A 538 -32.67 -2.57 12.28
C ALA A 538 -32.63 -4.10 12.11
N ASN A 539 -33.46 -4.67 11.23
CA ASN A 539 -33.48 -6.11 10.97
C ASN A 539 -32.27 -6.56 10.14
N GLU A 540 -31.83 -5.77 9.17
CA GLU A 540 -30.59 -6.03 8.45
C GLU A 540 -29.38 -5.93 9.39
N THR A 541 -29.39 -5.00 10.35
CA THR A 541 -28.33 -4.88 11.36
C THR A 541 -28.21 -6.15 12.22
N ALA A 542 -29.34 -6.75 12.61
CA ALA A 542 -29.34 -8.01 13.36
C ALA A 542 -28.78 -9.19 12.54
N GLU A 543 -29.17 -9.31 11.27
CA GLU A 543 -28.65 -10.36 10.38
C GLU A 543 -27.17 -10.14 10.01
N ALA A 544 -26.73 -8.89 9.87
CA ALA A 544 -25.34 -8.52 9.61
C ALA A 544 -24.42 -8.99 10.75
N TRP A 545 -24.75 -8.66 12.01
CA TRP A 545 -24.01 -9.17 13.16
C TRP A 545 -23.94 -10.69 13.21
N ALA A 546 -25.08 -11.35 12.97
CA ALA A 546 -25.13 -12.81 12.96
C ALA A 546 -24.21 -13.41 11.89
N GLU A 547 -24.19 -12.83 10.70
CA GLU A 547 -23.37 -13.30 9.59
C GLU A 547 -21.88 -13.02 9.80
N ILE A 548 -21.51 -11.83 10.30
CA ILE A 548 -20.12 -11.50 10.68
C ILE A 548 -19.58 -12.54 11.68
N LEU A 549 -20.37 -12.87 12.70
CA LEU A 549 -20.00 -13.87 13.71
C LEU A 549 -19.85 -15.27 13.11
N ARG A 550 -20.70 -15.66 12.15
CA ARG A 550 -20.57 -16.97 11.47
C ARG A 550 -19.32 -17.03 10.59
N ARG A 551 -19.08 -15.97 9.81
CA ARG A 551 -17.98 -15.90 8.84
C ARG A 551 -16.61 -15.90 9.51
N ARG A 552 -16.50 -15.27 10.68
CA ARG A 552 -15.25 -15.23 11.46
C ARG A 552 -14.08 -14.73 10.59
N ARG A 553 -14.28 -13.59 9.95
CA ARG A 553 -13.32 -12.86 9.09
C ARG A 553 -13.32 -11.36 9.46
N PRO A 554 -12.31 -10.59 9.02
CA PRO A 554 -12.30 -9.13 9.20
C PRO A 554 -13.57 -8.50 8.63
N ALA A 555 -14.28 -7.71 9.43
CA ALA A 555 -15.49 -7.02 8.99
C ALA A 555 -15.62 -5.63 9.62
N GLY A 556 -16.12 -4.67 8.83
CA GLY A 556 -16.53 -3.35 9.27
C GLY A 556 -18.03 -3.14 9.13
N LEU A 557 -18.69 -2.64 10.18
CA LEU A 557 -20.10 -2.25 10.19
C LEU A 557 -20.20 -0.73 10.06
N ALA A 558 -20.67 -0.22 8.92
CA ALA A 558 -20.99 1.19 8.71
C ALA A 558 -22.44 1.46 9.16
N LEU A 559 -22.63 2.30 10.18
CA LEU A 559 -23.91 2.48 10.87
C LEU A 559 -24.33 3.96 10.99
N SER A 560 -25.61 4.22 10.82
CA SER A 560 -26.17 5.57 10.80
C SER A 560 -26.22 6.24 12.17
N ARG A 561 -26.08 7.58 12.19
CA ARG A 561 -26.40 8.42 13.37
C ARG A 561 -27.91 8.55 13.52
N GLN A 562 -28.56 8.87 12.40
CA GLN A 562 -29.97 9.17 12.19
C GLN A 562 -30.84 7.92 12.12
N ALA A 563 -32.12 8.07 12.45
CA ALA A 563 -33.10 6.98 12.38
C ALA A 563 -33.38 6.56 10.94
N LEU A 564 -33.49 5.25 10.72
CA LEU A 564 -33.84 4.65 9.44
C LEU A 564 -35.16 3.89 9.58
N PRO A 565 -36.10 4.00 8.63
CA PRO A 565 -37.35 3.25 8.67
C PRO A 565 -37.11 1.73 8.75
N THR A 566 -37.89 1.02 9.57
CA THR A 566 -37.86 -0.44 9.60
C THR A 566 -38.72 -0.98 8.47
N VAL A 567 -38.14 -1.73 7.54
CA VAL A 567 -38.83 -2.22 6.34
C VAL A 567 -39.86 -3.28 6.69
N ASP A 568 -41.07 -3.14 6.14
CA ASP A 568 -42.14 -4.12 6.28
C ASP A 568 -41.83 -5.43 5.53
N ARG A 569 -41.46 -6.46 6.29
CA ARG A 569 -41.10 -7.79 5.77
C ARG A 569 -42.30 -8.66 5.39
N SER A 570 -43.54 -8.18 5.57
CA SER A 570 -44.74 -8.84 5.03
C SER A 570 -44.97 -8.50 3.56
N THR A 571 -44.48 -7.33 3.14
CA THR A 571 -44.59 -6.82 1.76
C THR A 571 -43.25 -6.83 1.02
N HIS A 572 -42.12 -6.91 1.73
CA HIS A 572 -40.76 -6.95 1.17
C HIS A 572 -40.02 -8.23 1.56
N ALA A 573 -38.93 -8.54 0.86
CA ALA A 573 -38.12 -9.72 1.14
C ALA A 573 -37.52 -9.70 2.57
N LYS A 574 -37.36 -10.91 3.14
CA LYS A 574 -36.83 -11.13 4.48
C LYS A 574 -35.39 -10.62 4.62
N ALA A 575 -35.05 -10.06 5.79
CA ALA A 575 -33.70 -9.59 6.12
C ALA A 575 -32.62 -10.68 6.05
N SER A 576 -32.98 -11.97 6.10
CA SER A 576 -32.05 -13.09 5.87
C SER A 576 -31.31 -13.03 4.52
N GLY A 577 -31.79 -12.21 3.57
CA GLY A 577 -31.07 -11.90 2.33
C GLY A 577 -29.71 -11.22 2.54
N VAL A 578 -29.50 -10.54 3.67
CA VAL A 578 -28.21 -9.93 4.06
C VAL A 578 -27.05 -10.92 3.97
N ARG A 579 -27.28 -12.19 4.31
CA ARG A 579 -26.26 -13.27 4.25
C ARG A 579 -25.72 -13.55 2.85
N LYS A 580 -26.37 -12.98 1.83
CA LYS A 580 -26.00 -13.07 0.42
C LYS A 580 -25.30 -11.81 -0.10
N GLY A 581 -25.07 -10.83 0.77
CA GLY A 581 -24.43 -9.55 0.43
C GLY A 581 -25.36 -8.57 -0.29
N ALA A 582 -26.08 -9.05 -1.30
CA ALA A 582 -27.13 -8.30 -1.98
C ALA A 582 -28.34 -9.19 -2.27
N TYR A 583 -29.54 -8.61 -2.19
CA TYR A 583 -30.76 -9.33 -2.49
C TYR A 583 -31.87 -8.41 -3.01
N VAL A 584 -32.77 -8.97 -3.81
CA VAL A 584 -33.97 -8.26 -4.28
C VAL A 584 -34.88 -8.00 -3.09
N LEU A 585 -35.00 -6.74 -2.69
CA LEU A 585 -35.85 -6.33 -1.58
C LEU A 585 -37.32 -6.32 -2.01
N VAL A 586 -37.58 -5.82 -3.23
CA VAL A 586 -38.87 -5.83 -3.91
C VAL A 586 -38.65 -5.75 -5.42
N ASP A 587 -39.40 -6.54 -6.19
CA ASP A 587 -39.28 -6.57 -7.66
C ASP A 587 -40.16 -5.52 -8.36
N GLY A 588 -40.21 -5.53 -9.69
CA GLY A 588 -41.01 -4.61 -10.49
C GLY A 588 -42.53 -4.84 -10.35
N GLY A 589 -43.30 -3.80 -10.67
CA GLY A 589 -44.77 -3.82 -10.67
C GLY A 589 -45.38 -3.43 -9.31
N PRO A 590 -46.66 -3.03 -9.26
CA PRO A 590 -47.29 -2.56 -8.02
C PRO A 590 -47.22 -3.55 -6.85
N ASN A 591 -47.24 -4.87 -7.13
CA ASN A 591 -47.17 -5.94 -6.13
C ASN A 591 -45.77 -6.57 -6.00
N GLY A 592 -44.79 -6.14 -6.80
CA GLY A 592 -43.42 -6.67 -6.76
C GLY A 592 -43.27 -8.08 -7.34
N ASP A 593 -44.10 -8.44 -8.32
CA ASP A 593 -44.18 -9.76 -8.95
C ASP A 593 -43.90 -9.74 -10.47
N GLU A 594 -43.49 -8.59 -11.03
CA GLU A 594 -43.16 -8.43 -12.44
C GLU A 594 -41.65 -8.27 -12.68
N ALA A 595 -41.21 -8.60 -13.90
CA ALA A 595 -39.85 -8.34 -14.33
C ALA A 595 -39.58 -6.83 -14.40
N PRO A 596 -38.43 -6.35 -13.89
CA PRO A 596 -38.15 -4.91 -13.84
C PRO A 596 -37.65 -4.39 -15.18
N GLU A 597 -37.96 -3.12 -15.44
CA GLU A 597 -37.33 -2.34 -16.51
C GLU A 597 -36.05 -1.66 -16.03
N VAL A 598 -35.97 -1.35 -14.73
CA VAL A 598 -34.82 -0.69 -14.09
C VAL A 598 -34.56 -1.28 -12.71
N VAL A 599 -33.28 -1.41 -12.34
CA VAL A 599 -32.84 -1.87 -11.01
C VAL A 599 -32.19 -0.72 -10.25
N ILE A 600 -32.70 -0.40 -9.06
CA ILE A 600 -32.05 0.50 -8.12
C ILE A 600 -31.33 -0.35 -7.07
N VAL A 601 -30.02 -0.16 -6.94
CA VAL A 601 -29.16 -0.80 -5.95
C VAL A 601 -28.81 0.25 -4.91
N ALA A 602 -29.09 -0.02 -3.64
CA ALA A 602 -28.80 0.92 -2.57
C ALA A 602 -28.25 0.20 -1.32
N THR A 603 -27.56 0.95 -0.48
CA THR A 603 -27.00 0.48 0.79
C THR A 603 -27.43 1.41 1.92
N GLY A 604 -27.41 0.92 3.17
CA GLY A 604 -27.64 1.76 4.34
C GLY A 604 -28.89 2.65 4.27
N SER A 605 -28.71 3.92 4.65
CA SER A 605 -29.79 4.92 4.68
C SER A 605 -30.48 5.15 3.34
N GLU A 606 -29.79 4.94 2.23
CA GLU A 606 -30.30 5.23 0.89
C GLU A 606 -31.32 4.20 0.38
N VAL A 607 -31.42 3.03 1.02
CA VAL A 607 -32.45 2.03 0.67
C VAL A 607 -33.86 2.59 0.87
N SER A 608 -34.08 3.39 1.91
CA SER A 608 -35.37 4.05 2.14
C SER A 608 -35.70 5.08 1.04
N VAL A 609 -34.69 5.82 0.56
CA VAL A 609 -34.78 6.75 -0.57
C VAL A 609 -35.10 6.00 -1.86
N ALA A 610 -34.45 4.85 -2.09
CA ALA A 610 -34.70 3.98 -3.24
C ALA A 610 -36.13 3.40 -3.25
N LEU A 611 -36.66 2.98 -2.09
CA LEU A 611 -38.05 2.51 -1.97
C LEU A 611 -39.06 3.62 -2.29
N ALA A 612 -38.82 4.85 -1.81
CA ALA A 612 -39.66 6.00 -2.14
C ALA A 612 -39.58 6.39 -3.63
N ALA A 613 -38.39 6.29 -4.23
CA ALA A 613 -38.19 6.50 -5.67
C ALA A 613 -38.94 5.44 -6.50
N ARG A 614 -38.88 4.16 -6.09
CA ARG A 614 -39.64 3.07 -6.69
C ARG A 614 -41.13 3.39 -6.71
N GLN A 615 -41.73 3.81 -5.59
CA GLN A 615 -43.16 4.14 -5.56
C GLN A 615 -43.54 5.21 -6.59
N ARG A 616 -42.66 6.20 -6.82
CA ARG A 616 -42.88 7.24 -7.83
C ARG A 616 -42.80 6.68 -9.25
N LEU A 617 -41.80 5.85 -9.52
CA LEU A 617 -41.60 5.21 -10.82
C LEU A 617 -42.76 4.27 -11.17
N GLU A 618 -43.20 3.44 -10.23
CA GLU A 618 -44.35 2.53 -10.38
C GLU A 618 -45.65 3.30 -10.65
N ARG A 619 -45.91 4.41 -9.92
CA ARG A 619 -47.05 5.30 -10.22
C ARG A 619 -47.00 5.90 -11.62
N SER A 620 -45.81 6.08 -12.18
CA SER A 620 -45.61 6.53 -13.56
C SER A 620 -45.54 5.38 -14.59
N GLY A 621 -45.80 4.14 -14.18
CA GLY A 621 -45.83 2.97 -15.05
C GLY A 621 -44.46 2.38 -15.39
N THR A 622 -43.41 2.67 -14.62
CA THR A 622 -42.07 2.10 -14.79
C THR A 622 -41.81 1.02 -13.74
N ARG A 623 -41.67 -0.23 -14.20
CA ARG A 623 -41.45 -1.38 -13.29
C ARG A 623 -40.04 -1.34 -12.72
N THR A 624 -39.93 -1.13 -11.43
CA THR A 624 -38.67 -0.81 -10.75
C THR A 624 -38.38 -1.84 -9.65
N ARG A 625 -37.25 -2.53 -9.80
CA ARG A 625 -36.70 -3.39 -8.74
C ARG A 625 -35.85 -2.56 -7.79
N VAL A 626 -35.93 -2.84 -6.49
CA VAL A 626 -34.98 -2.35 -5.49
C VAL A 626 -34.17 -3.51 -4.93
N VAL A 627 -32.85 -3.39 -4.97
CA VAL A 627 -31.87 -4.31 -4.39
C VAL A 627 -31.25 -3.64 -3.17
N SER A 628 -31.34 -4.30 -2.02
CA SER A 628 -30.53 -3.95 -0.84
C SER A 628 -29.18 -4.67 -0.98
N MET A 629 -28.08 -3.92 -0.90
CA MET A 629 -26.72 -4.43 -1.00
C MET A 629 -25.90 -4.08 0.26
N PRO A 630 -26.24 -4.63 1.43
CA PRO A 630 -25.53 -4.33 2.67
C PRO A 630 -24.05 -4.69 2.61
N CYS A 631 -23.62 -5.71 1.85
CA CYS A 631 -22.20 -6.05 1.73
C CYS A 631 -21.89 -6.51 0.31
N ARG A 632 -21.03 -5.74 -0.37
CA ARG A 632 -20.64 -6.03 -1.75
C ARG A 632 -19.76 -7.28 -1.81
N GLU A 633 -18.84 -7.43 -0.88
CA GLU A 633 -17.87 -8.53 -0.85
C GLU A 633 -18.59 -9.88 -0.72
N TRP A 634 -19.60 -9.98 0.14
CA TRP A 634 -20.42 -11.19 0.28
C TRP A 634 -21.25 -11.50 -0.96
N PHE A 635 -21.61 -10.49 -1.75
CA PHE A 635 -22.35 -10.66 -3.00
C PHE A 635 -21.45 -11.14 -4.13
N GLU A 636 -20.23 -10.62 -4.21
CA GLU A 636 -19.20 -11.04 -5.16
C GLU A 636 -18.80 -12.52 -4.95
N GLU A 637 -18.86 -13.02 -3.71
CA GLU A 637 -18.67 -14.44 -3.40
C GLU A 637 -19.82 -15.36 -3.87
N GLN A 638 -21.01 -14.80 -4.17
CA GLN A 638 -22.14 -15.62 -4.61
C GLN A 638 -21.92 -16.17 -6.03
N THR A 639 -22.54 -17.31 -6.32
CA THR A 639 -22.51 -17.88 -7.68
C THR A 639 -23.02 -16.88 -8.71
N ARG A 640 -22.47 -16.91 -9.93
CA ARG A 640 -22.92 -16.03 -11.02
C ARG A 640 -24.42 -16.14 -11.30
N SER A 641 -25.01 -17.34 -11.13
CA SER A 641 -26.46 -17.53 -11.24
C SER A 641 -27.25 -16.72 -10.21
N TYR A 642 -26.77 -16.65 -8.96
CA TYR A 642 -27.39 -15.82 -7.93
C TYR A 642 -27.17 -14.33 -8.21
N GLN A 643 -25.97 -13.93 -8.60
CA GLN A 643 -25.68 -12.54 -8.98
C GLN A 643 -26.59 -12.08 -10.12
N ASN A 644 -26.73 -12.88 -11.18
CA ASN A 644 -27.63 -12.59 -12.30
C ASN A 644 -29.11 -12.62 -11.88
N LYS A 645 -29.50 -13.41 -10.87
CA LYS A 645 -30.86 -13.34 -10.33
C LYS A 645 -31.14 -11.98 -9.69
N VAL A 646 -30.19 -11.43 -8.95
CA VAL A 646 -30.33 -10.14 -8.25
C VAL A 646 -30.18 -8.97 -9.23
N LEU A 647 -29.17 -9.02 -10.09
CA LEU A 647 -28.82 -8.04 -11.12
C LEU A 647 -28.85 -8.69 -12.52
N PRO A 648 -30.04 -8.85 -13.13
CA PRO A 648 -30.18 -9.53 -14.42
C PRO A 648 -29.36 -8.82 -15.50
N PRO A 649 -28.45 -9.51 -16.21
CA PRO A 649 -27.58 -8.89 -17.21
C PRO A 649 -28.34 -8.25 -18.37
N GLU A 650 -29.55 -8.72 -18.64
CA GLU A 650 -30.49 -8.16 -19.62
C GLU A 650 -31.10 -6.83 -19.18
N VAL A 651 -31.14 -6.53 -17.88
CA VAL A 651 -31.61 -5.23 -17.37
C VAL A 651 -30.41 -4.31 -17.22
N LYS A 652 -30.10 -3.58 -18.30
CA LYS A 652 -29.00 -2.62 -18.38
C LYS A 652 -29.27 -1.32 -17.63
N ALA A 653 -30.54 -0.93 -17.51
CA ALA A 653 -30.90 0.26 -16.74
C ALA A 653 -30.72 -0.01 -15.24
N ARG A 654 -29.71 0.62 -14.64
CA ARG A 654 -29.33 0.43 -13.24
C ARG A 654 -28.96 1.76 -12.59
N VAL A 655 -29.31 1.91 -11.32
CA VAL A 655 -28.94 3.08 -10.52
C VAL A 655 -28.32 2.62 -9.20
N SER A 656 -27.12 3.06 -8.86
CA SER A 656 -26.62 2.95 -7.49
C SER A 656 -26.99 4.18 -6.68
N VAL A 657 -27.32 4.00 -5.39
CA VAL A 657 -27.62 5.09 -4.47
C VAL A 657 -26.87 4.84 -3.15
N GLU A 658 -25.84 5.63 -2.88
CA GLU A 658 -25.05 5.54 -1.65
C GLU A 658 -24.50 6.92 -1.30
N ALA A 659 -24.66 7.35 -0.05
CA ALA A 659 -24.11 8.60 0.47
C ALA A 659 -22.59 8.50 0.72
N GLY A 660 -21.85 8.28 -0.38
CA GLY A 660 -20.40 8.26 -0.51
C GLY A 660 -20.03 8.40 -2.00
N VAL A 661 -18.75 8.31 -2.34
CA VAL A 661 -18.27 8.42 -3.74
C VAL A 661 -18.81 7.28 -4.63
N ALA A 662 -18.95 7.55 -5.93
CA ALA A 662 -19.36 6.57 -6.93
C ALA A 662 -18.31 5.47 -7.14
N MET A 663 -17.05 5.71 -6.76
CA MET A 663 -15.97 4.74 -6.92
C MET A 663 -16.36 3.38 -6.33
N GLY A 664 -16.14 2.34 -7.14
CA GLY A 664 -16.60 0.99 -6.85
C GLY A 664 -17.95 0.67 -7.47
N TRP A 665 -18.90 1.58 -7.70
CA TRP A 665 -20.24 1.19 -8.20
C TRP A 665 -20.34 0.95 -9.71
N HIS A 666 -19.41 1.50 -10.49
CA HIS A 666 -19.47 1.54 -11.96
C HIS A 666 -19.55 0.16 -12.62
N ASP A 667 -18.84 -0.84 -12.08
CA ASP A 667 -18.86 -2.21 -12.63
C ASP A 667 -20.20 -2.93 -12.43
N LEU A 668 -20.96 -2.57 -11.39
CA LEU A 668 -22.29 -3.11 -11.11
C LEU A 668 -23.39 -2.42 -11.92
N VAL A 669 -23.31 -1.10 -12.09
CA VAL A 669 -24.34 -0.34 -12.81
C VAL A 669 -24.12 -0.33 -14.32
N GLY A 670 -22.89 -0.47 -14.79
CA GLY A 670 -22.52 -0.52 -16.20
C GLY A 670 -22.65 0.81 -16.95
N ASP A 671 -22.52 0.74 -18.27
CA ASP A 671 -22.51 1.85 -19.23
C ASP A 671 -23.82 2.65 -19.30
N ALA A 672 -24.96 1.96 -19.21
CA ALA A 672 -26.27 2.59 -19.09
C ALA A 672 -26.57 3.06 -17.66
N GLY A 673 -25.71 2.73 -16.69
CA GLY A 673 -25.91 2.98 -15.27
C GLY A 673 -25.86 4.45 -14.87
N ARG A 674 -26.46 4.79 -13.72
CA ARG A 674 -26.29 6.08 -13.05
C ARG A 674 -25.92 5.89 -11.59
N CYS A 675 -25.12 6.77 -11.04
CA CYS A 675 -24.81 6.81 -9.62
C CYS A 675 -25.46 8.06 -9.01
N VAL A 676 -26.19 7.90 -7.91
CA VAL A 676 -26.56 8.99 -7.01
C VAL A 676 -25.60 8.89 -5.83
N SER A 677 -24.56 9.70 -5.88
CA SER A 677 -23.37 9.70 -5.01
C SER A 677 -22.95 11.11 -4.65
N ILE A 678 -21.93 11.25 -3.81
CA ILE A 678 -21.33 12.53 -3.42
C ILE A 678 -19.81 12.50 -3.63
N GLU A 679 -19.31 13.33 -4.54
CA GLU A 679 -17.89 13.36 -4.98
C GLU A 679 -17.09 14.52 -4.37
N HIS A 680 -17.66 15.22 -3.38
CA HIS A 680 -17.04 16.35 -2.70
C HIS A 680 -17.26 16.24 -1.19
N PHE A 681 -16.49 16.97 -0.40
CA PHE A 681 -16.72 17.05 1.04
C PHE A 681 -18.13 17.58 1.35
N GLY A 682 -18.69 17.15 2.47
CA GLY A 682 -20.02 17.59 2.90
C GLY A 682 -20.04 19.01 3.46
N ALA A 683 -21.02 19.31 4.32
CA ALA A 683 -21.20 20.63 4.92
C ALA A 683 -21.77 20.52 6.34
N SER A 684 -21.59 21.56 7.15
CA SER A 684 -22.19 21.63 8.49
C SER A 684 -23.63 22.15 8.40
N ALA A 685 -24.61 21.24 8.44
CA ALA A 685 -26.03 21.52 8.53
C ALA A 685 -26.78 20.29 9.07
N ASP A 686 -28.10 20.41 9.30
CA ASP A 686 -28.95 19.26 9.62
C ASP A 686 -28.82 18.14 8.55
N GLY A 687 -28.77 16.89 8.98
CA GLY A 687 -28.53 15.75 8.07
C GLY A 687 -29.59 15.63 6.97
N ALA A 688 -30.88 15.86 7.27
CA ALA A 688 -31.93 15.78 6.26
C ALA A 688 -31.79 16.90 5.21
N ARG A 689 -31.36 18.10 5.65
CA ARG A 689 -31.03 19.20 4.74
C ARG A 689 -29.87 18.86 3.81
N LEU A 690 -28.82 18.20 4.31
CA LEU A 690 -27.68 17.78 3.48
C LEU A 690 -28.09 16.72 2.44
N PHE A 691 -28.92 15.75 2.82
CA PHE A 691 -29.50 14.77 1.90
C PHE A 691 -30.30 15.45 0.78
N GLU A 692 -31.10 16.47 1.11
CA GLU A 692 -31.87 17.25 0.13
C GLU A 692 -30.95 18.00 -0.83
N GLU A 693 -30.00 18.78 -0.30
CA GLU A 693 -29.11 19.64 -1.09
C GLU A 693 -28.17 18.86 -2.01
N PHE A 694 -27.68 17.71 -1.55
CA PHE A 694 -26.76 16.86 -2.33
C PHE A 694 -27.49 15.81 -3.18
N GLY A 695 -28.82 15.92 -3.32
CA GLY A 695 -29.56 15.13 -4.30
C GLY A 695 -29.83 13.68 -3.89
N PHE A 696 -29.74 13.34 -2.60
CA PHE A 696 -30.20 12.04 -2.08
C PHE A 696 -31.71 12.06 -1.81
N THR A 697 -32.48 12.37 -2.86
CA THR A 697 -33.93 12.51 -2.81
C THR A 697 -34.62 11.48 -3.72
N PRO A 698 -35.86 11.06 -3.40
CA PRO A 698 -36.62 10.16 -4.27
C PRO A 698 -36.78 10.70 -5.70
N GLU A 699 -36.85 12.02 -5.87
CA GLU A 699 -36.89 12.74 -7.14
C GLU A 699 -35.63 12.53 -7.97
N ALA A 700 -34.46 12.76 -7.36
CA ALA A 700 -33.18 12.61 -8.03
C ALA A 700 -32.91 11.15 -8.43
N VAL A 701 -33.22 10.19 -7.55
CA VAL A 701 -33.11 8.76 -7.86
C VAL A 701 -34.07 8.36 -8.99
N ALA A 702 -35.32 8.84 -8.97
CA ALA A 702 -36.27 8.57 -10.05
C ALA A 702 -35.84 9.21 -11.38
N LYS A 703 -35.20 10.39 -11.35
CA LYS A 703 -34.60 11.02 -12.53
C LYS A 703 -33.45 10.16 -13.06
N ALA A 704 -32.52 9.75 -12.20
CA ALA A 704 -31.40 8.88 -12.57
C ALA A 704 -31.88 7.55 -13.19
N ALA A 705 -32.96 6.97 -12.65
CA ALA A 705 -33.56 5.75 -13.21
C ALA A 705 -34.12 5.97 -14.62
N LYS A 706 -34.79 7.10 -14.88
CA LYS A 706 -35.28 7.45 -16.22
C LYS A 706 -34.14 7.74 -17.20
N ASP A 707 -33.10 8.41 -16.74
CA ASP A 707 -31.89 8.68 -17.53
C ASP A 707 -31.19 7.37 -17.91
N SER A 708 -31.10 6.42 -16.97
CA SER A 708 -30.55 5.09 -17.19
C SER A 708 -31.40 4.26 -18.17
N LEU A 709 -32.73 4.29 -18.04
CA LEU A 709 -33.66 3.67 -19.00
C LEU A 709 -33.52 4.22 -20.41
N LYS A 710 -33.37 5.55 -20.53
CA LYS A 710 -33.13 6.20 -21.82
C LYS A 710 -31.81 5.73 -22.44
N ALA A 711 -30.75 5.64 -21.65
CA ALA A 711 -29.45 5.14 -22.10
C ALA A 711 -29.52 3.67 -22.54
N ALA A 712 -30.17 2.80 -21.75
CA ALA A 712 -30.34 1.39 -22.07
C ALA A 712 -31.12 1.17 -23.39
N ARG A 713 -32.21 1.92 -23.60
CA ARG A 713 -33.00 1.83 -24.85
C ARG A 713 -32.24 2.35 -26.08
N ALA A 714 -31.33 3.31 -25.92
CA ALA A 714 -30.47 3.77 -27.00
C ALA A 714 -29.48 2.67 -27.41
N ALA A 715 -28.96 1.91 -26.45
CA ALA A 715 -28.07 0.77 -26.70
C ALA A 715 -28.77 -0.41 -27.40
N ASP A 716 -30.05 -0.66 -27.11
CA ASP A 716 -30.87 -1.72 -27.76
C ASP A 716 -31.26 -1.40 -29.22
N GLY A 717 -31.03 -0.17 -29.71
CA GLY A 717 -31.34 0.29 -31.07
C GLY A 717 -30.31 -0.09 -32.14
N VAL A 718 -29.17 -0.67 -31.75
CA VAL A 718 -28.10 -1.14 -32.63
C VAL A 718 -28.19 -2.68 -32.72
N PRO A 719 -28.17 -3.30 -33.92
CA PRO A 719 -28.29 -4.75 -34.03
C PRO A 719 -27.13 -5.46 -33.31
N ALA A 720 -27.45 -6.26 -32.31
CA ALA A 720 -26.47 -7.07 -31.58
C ALA A 720 -25.85 -8.15 -32.49
N VAL A 721 -24.52 -8.15 -32.60
CA VAL A 721 -23.75 -9.30 -33.08
C VAL A 721 -23.91 -10.40 -32.04
N THR A 722 -24.61 -11.47 -32.42
CA THR A 722 -24.99 -12.58 -31.53
C THR A 722 -23.90 -13.64 -31.46
N ASP A 723 -23.56 -13.99 -30.22
CA ASP A 723 -23.25 -15.32 -29.68
C ASP A 723 -22.36 -16.29 -30.49
N THR A 724 -21.13 -16.53 -30.00
CA THR A 724 -20.43 -17.81 -30.23
C THR A 724 -19.83 -18.37 -28.95
N ALA A 725 -20.64 -19.11 -28.19
CA ALA A 725 -20.15 -20.07 -27.21
C ALA A 725 -19.36 -21.22 -27.89
N PRO A 726 -18.29 -21.76 -27.27
CA PRO A 726 -17.41 -22.74 -27.91
C PRO A 726 -17.94 -24.18 -27.77
N GLY A 727 -18.37 -24.76 -28.91
CA GLY A 727 -18.69 -26.17 -29.09
C GLY A 727 -17.46 -27.05 -29.41
N ARG A 728 -17.49 -28.28 -28.90
CA ARG A 728 -16.44 -29.33 -28.92
C ARG A 728 -16.03 -29.88 -30.31
N SER A 729 -14.71 -30.10 -30.48
CA SER A 729 -13.95 -31.18 -31.22
C SER A 729 -14.16 -31.35 -32.75
N PRO A 730 -13.17 -31.80 -33.58
CA PRO A 730 -12.41 -33.06 -33.39
C PRO A 730 -10.93 -33.15 -33.90
N ARG A 731 -10.20 -34.12 -33.31
CA ARG A 731 -9.08 -34.96 -33.83
C ARG A 731 -8.27 -34.54 -35.09
N ALA A 732 -6.96 -34.36 -34.86
CA ALA A 732 -5.75 -34.97 -35.48
C ALA A 732 -5.61 -35.16 -37.01
N PRO A 733 -4.38 -35.00 -37.57
CA PRO A 733 -3.47 -36.15 -37.63
C PRO A 733 -1.97 -35.90 -37.34
N ARG A 734 -1.35 -36.99 -36.86
CA ARG A 734 0.09 -37.35 -36.78
C ARG A 734 0.83 -37.15 -38.12
N ALA A 735 2.16 -37.06 -38.28
CA ALA A 735 3.39 -37.25 -37.50
C ALA A 735 4.54 -36.51 -38.24
N ILE A 736 5.72 -36.28 -37.65
CA ILE A 736 6.95 -37.06 -37.97
C ILE A 736 8.00 -36.85 -36.87
N ARG A 737 8.59 -37.96 -36.41
CA ARG A 737 9.72 -38.07 -35.47
C ARG A 737 11.05 -37.68 -36.11
N ARG A 738 11.98 -37.12 -35.33
CA ARG A 738 13.44 -37.44 -35.29
C ARG A 738 14.03 -36.89 -33.98
N ARG A 739 14.29 -37.76 -32.99
CA ARG A 739 15.57 -38.39 -32.59
C ARG A 739 16.49 -37.51 -31.71
N ARG A 740 16.63 -37.96 -30.46
CA ARG A 740 17.63 -37.58 -29.45
C ARG A 740 19.07 -37.68 -29.96
N ALA A 741 19.92 -36.78 -29.48
CA ALA A 741 21.29 -37.09 -29.10
C ALA A 741 21.68 -36.25 -27.87
N ALA A 742 22.32 -36.89 -26.90
CA ALA A 742 22.87 -36.28 -25.70
C ALA A 742 24.41 -36.34 -25.79
N ARG A 743 25.11 -35.27 -25.38
CA ARG A 743 26.31 -35.30 -24.51
C ARG A 743 26.96 -33.91 -24.30
N VAL A 744 27.04 -33.53 -23.02
CA VAL A 744 28.22 -33.08 -22.23
C VAL A 744 28.92 -31.74 -22.52
N ARG A 745 28.69 -30.80 -21.58
CA ARG A 745 29.57 -29.81 -20.91
C ARG A 745 30.69 -29.08 -21.67
N ALA A 746 30.64 -27.75 -21.60
CA ALA A 746 31.74 -26.93 -21.06
C ALA A 746 31.19 -25.67 -20.37
N ARG A 747 31.72 -25.36 -19.19
CA ARG A 747 31.41 -24.18 -18.35
C ARG A 747 32.01 -22.90 -18.96
N ARG A 748 31.22 -21.82 -19.01
CA ARG A 748 31.64 -20.44 -18.70
C ARG A 748 30.46 -19.76 -17.99
N GLY A 749 30.75 -19.05 -16.90
CA GLY A 749 29.75 -18.47 -16.00
C GLY A 749 28.95 -17.36 -16.67
N SER A 750 27.70 -17.18 -16.22
CA SER A 750 26.94 -15.97 -16.46
C SER A 750 26.11 -15.65 -15.22
N GLU A 751 26.29 -14.43 -14.73
CA GLU A 751 25.40 -13.72 -13.84
C GLU A 751 23.95 -13.85 -14.37
N THR A 752 23.00 -14.18 -13.51
CA THR A 752 21.58 -13.95 -13.81
C THR A 752 21.31 -12.46 -13.63
N ARG A 753 21.53 -11.68 -14.71
CA ARG A 753 20.90 -10.36 -14.87
C ARG A 753 19.38 -10.58 -14.86
N MET A 754 18.65 -9.80 -14.07
CA MET A 754 17.19 -9.73 -14.21
C MET A 754 16.89 -9.24 -15.64
N SER A 755 16.06 -9.97 -16.39
CA SER A 755 15.73 -9.61 -17.77
C SER A 755 14.57 -8.64 -17.81
N THR A 756 14.65 -7.60 -18.64
CA THR A 756 13.55 -6.66 -18.94
C THR A 756 12.23 -7.41 -19.18
N PRO A 757 11.08 -6.96 -18.65
CA PRO A 757 9.78 -7.57 -18.91
C PRO A 757 9.47 -7.67 -20.40
N LYS A 758 8.77 -8.73 -20.80
CA LYS A 758 8.52 -9.04 -22.21
C LYS A 758 7.79 -7.90 -22.96
N PRO A 759 6.74 -7.25 -22.42
CA PRO A 759 6.10 -6.13 -23.11
C PRO A 759 7.05 -5.00 -23.48
N LEU A 760 7.93 -4.60 -22.55
CA LEU A 760 8.92 -3.54 -22.80
C LEU A 760 10.01 -3.99 -23.79
N GLN A 761 10.38 -5.28 -23.79
CA GLN A 761 11.24 -5.85 -24.84
C GLN A 761 10.56 -5.81 -26.21
N ASP A 762 9.28 -6.19 -26.28
CA ASP A 762 8.50 -6.23 -27.51
C ASP A 762 8.31 -4.79 -28.06
N LEU A 763 8.10 -3.81 -27.18
CA LEU A 763 8.02 -2.38 -27.52
C LEU A 763 9.36 -1.86 -28.09
N ALA A 764 10.47 -2.14 -27.40
CA ALA A 764 11.81 -1.80 -27.89
C ALA A 764 12.12 -2.49 -29.22
N ALA A 765 11.65 -3.72 -29.42
CA ALA A 765 11.81 -4.45 -30.67
C ALA A 765 11.04 -3.84 -31.85
N GLN A 766 10.01 -3.02 -31.61
CA GLN A 766 9.35 -2.21 -32.63
C GLN A 766 10.08 -0.89 -32.93
N GLY A 767 11.22 -0.61 -32.26
CA GLY A 767 12.00 0.61 -32.46
C GLY A 767 11.47 1.81 -31.68
N VAL A 768 10.76 1.58 -30.56
CA VAL A 768 10.33 2.63 -29.63
C VAL A 768 11.31 2.72 -28.46
N SER A 769 11.83 3.91 -28.19
CA SER A 769 12.67 4.15 -27.00
C SER A 769 11.82 4.44 -25.77
N VAL A 770 12.05 3.69 -24.69
CA VAL A 770 11.35 3.86 -23.41
C VAL A 770 12.09 4.88 -22.56
N TRP A 771 11.43 6.01 -22.26
CA TRP A 771 11.98 7.07 -21.41
C TRP A 771 11.20 7.19 -20.11
N LEU A 772 11.90 7.51 -19.02
CA LEU A 772 11.29 7.82 -17.74
C LEU A 772 10.86 9.29 -17.69
N ASP A 773 9.61 9.55 -17.29
CA ASP A 773 9.05 10.89 -17.01
C ASP A 773 9.11 11.22 -15.52
N ASP A 774 10.32 11.12 -14.95
CA ASP A 774 10.61 11.43 -13.55
C ASP A 774 12.13 11.52 -13.33
N LEU A 775 12.57 12.40 -12.43
CA LEU A 775 13.95 12.49 -11.97
C LEU A 775 14.02 13.12 -10.59
N SER A 776 14.86 12.57 -9.73
CA SER A 776 15.23 13.18 -8.46
C SER A 776 16.65 12.78 -8.07
N ARG A 777 17.32 13.62 -7.29
CA ARG A 777 18.62 13.29 -6.68
C ARG A 777 18.61 11.96 -5.94
N GLN A 778 17.54 11.69 -5.18
CA GLN A 778 17.39 10.43 -4.47
C GLN A 778 17.37 9.23 -5.44
N ARG A 779 16.70 9.35 -6.59
CA ARG A 779 16.65 8.30 -7.61
C ARG A 779 18.02 8.03 -8.24
N ILE A 780 18.81 9.07 -8.46
CA ILE A 780 20.18 8.96 -8.99
C ILE A 780 21.08 8.32 -7.93
N ALA A 781 21.15 8.91 -6.73
CA ALA A 781 22.07 8.52 -5.66
C ALA A 781 21.79 7.13 -5.10
N SER A 782 20.53 6.70 -5.05
CA SER A 782 20.16 5.34 -4.61
C SER A 782 20.51 4.25 -5.61
N GLY A 783 20.87 4.61 -6.85
CA GLY A 783 21.07 3.67 -7.95
C GLY A 783 19.76 3.18 -8.58
N ASN A 784 18.60 3.74 -8.21
CA ASN A 784 17.32 3.34 -8.78
C ASN A 784 17.23 3.66 -10.29
N LEU A 785 17.76 4.80 -10.75
CA LEU A 785 17.79 5.09 -12.19
C LEU A 785 18.57 4.00 -12.97
N GLN A 786 19.70 3.55 -12.42
CA GLN A 786 20.48 2.44 -12.98
C GLN A 786 19.68 1.12 -12.98
N GLU A 787 18.94 0.85 -11.90
CA GLU A 787 18.05 -0.31 -11.85
C GLU A 787 16.96 -0.28 -12.93
N LEU A 788 16.35 0.88 -13.20
CA LEU A 788 15.35 1.02 -14.26
C LEU A 788 15.96 0.83 -15.66
N ILE A 789 17.18 1.29 -15.89
CA ILE A 789 17.93 1.01 -17.13
C ILE A 789 18.08 -0.51 -17.30
N ASP A 790 18.54 -1.20 -16.26
CA ASP A 790 18.87 -2.62 -16.32
C ASP A 790 17.64 -3.53 -16.36
N THR A 791 16.57 -3.14 -15.66
CA THR A 791 15.41 -4.02 -15.40
C THR A 791 14.15 -3.62 -16.14
N ARG A 792 14.03 -2.37 -16.58
CA ARG A 792 12.88 -1.88 -17.38
C ARG A 792 13.29 -1.46 -18.78
N GLY A 793 14.59 -1.46 -19.10
CA GLY A 793 15.06 -1.05 -20.42
C GLY A 793 14.82 0.44 -20.66
N VAL A 794 14.85 1.26 -19.60
CA VAL A 794 14.83 2.72 -19.73
C VAL A 794 16.10 3.15 -20.45
N VAL A 795 15.93 3.95 -21.51
CA VAL A 795 17.02 4.44 -22.37
C VAL A 795 17.05 5.96 -22.49
N GLY A 796 16.16 6.69 -21.82
CA GLY A 796 16.25 8.14 -21.67
C GLY A 796 15.44 8.65 -20.47
N VAL A 797 15.63 9.92 -20.12
CA VAL A 797 14.91 10.56 -19.01
C VAL A 797 14.49 11.96 -19.44
N THR A 798 13.26 12.34 -19.10
CA THR A 798 12.78 13.72 -19.24
C THR A 798 12.50 14.33 -17.87
N THR A 799 12.67 15.64 -17.79
CA THR A 799 12.31 16.45 -16.61
C THR A 799 11.40 17.60 -17.03
N ASN A 800 10.78 18.23 -16.04
CA ASN A 800 9.96 19.44 -16.19
C ASN A 800 9.87 20.15 -14.81
N PRO A 801 9.37 21.40 -14.75
CA PRO A 801 9.24 22.13 -13.49
C PRO A 801 8.51 21.38 -12.37
N SER A 802 7.44 20.65 -12.69
CA SER A 802 6.68 19.89 -11.68
C SER A 802 7.43 18.68 -11.12
N ILE A 803 8.28 18.04 -11.94
CA ILE A 803 9.15 16.94 -11.49
C ILE A 803 10.17 17.46 -10.47
N PHE A 804 10.84 18.57 -10.77
CA PHE A 804 11.80 19.16 -9.83
C PHE A 804 11.12 19.76 -8.60
N GLN A 805 9.96 20.41 -8.76
CA GLN A 805 9.17 20.91 -7.65
C GLN A 805 8.83 19.77 -6.68
N LYS A 806 8.36 18.63 -7.21
CA LYS A 806 8.08 17.44 -6.41
C LYS A 806 9.36 16.91 -5.76
N ALA A 807 10.43 16.74 -6.54
CA ALA A 807 11.69 16.18 -6.06
C ALA A 807 12.29 17.01 -4.90
N LEU A 808 12.27 18.34 -5.00
CA LEU A 808 12.75 19.27 -3.96
C LEU A 808 11.78 19.40 -2.77
N SER A 809 10.55 18.90 -2.91
CA SER A 809 9.56 18.87 -1.82
C SER A 809 9.66 17.61 -0.96
N GLU A 810 10.34 16.56 -1.45
CA GLU A 810 10.39 15.23 -0.83
C GLU A 810 11.78 14.96 -0.24
N GLY A 811 11.84 14.73 1.08
CA GLY A 811 13.08 14.36 1.79
C GLY A 811 14.07 15.52 2.00
N ASN A 812 15.32 15.15 2.34
CA ASN A 812 16.43 16.05 2.67
C ASN A 812 17.59 15.97 1.65
N ALA A 813 17.39 15.35 0.49
CA ALA A 813 18.47 15.05 -0.45
C ALA A 813 19.17 16.31 -1.02
N TYR A 814 18.52 17.46 -0.95
CA TYR A 814 19.02 18.73 -1.50
C TYR A 814 19.61 19.65 -0.45
N ASP A 815 19.45 19.34 0.84
CA ASP A 815 19.75 20.23 1.96
C ASP A 815 21.21 20.69 1.93
N ASP A 816 22.18 19.77 1.77
CA ASP A 816 23.61 20.09 1.71
C ASP A 816 23.94 21.15 0.64
N GLN A 817 23.38 20.99 -0.57
CA GLN A 817 23.65 21.94 -1.66
C GLN A 817 22.88 23.25 -1.45
N VAL A 818 21.68 23.21 -0.87
CA VAL A 818 20.93 24.41 -0.51
C VAL A 818 21.69 25.21 0.54
N ASP A 819 22.27 24.56 1.55
CA ASP A 819 23.09 25.19 2.58
C ASP A 819 24.35 25.84 1.98
N ASP A 820 25.05 25.14 1.08
CA ASP A 820 26.21 25.69 0.38
C ASP A 820 25.84 26.91 -0.48
N LEU A 821 24.71 26.86 -1.18
CA LEU A 821 24.19 27.95 -2.01
C LEU A 821 23.74 29.15 -1.15
N ALA A 822 23.08 28.89 -0.01
CA ALA A 822 22.70 29.91 0.96
C ALA A 822 23.93 30.60 1.56
N ALA A 823 24.95 29.84 1.96
CA ALA A 823 26.21 30.36 2.46
C ALA A 823 26.97 31.20 1.42
N ALA A 824 26.85 30.85 0.15
CA ALA A 824 27.39 31.63 -0.98
C ALA A 824 26.57 32.89 -1.30
N GLY A 825 25.40 33.07 -0.69
CA GLY A 825 24.49 34.18 -0.96
C GLY A 825 23.81 34.10 -2.32
N ALA A 826 23.59 32.88 -2.83
CA ALA A 826 22.91 32.66 -4.10
C ALA A 826 21.47 33.18 -4.05
N SER A 827 21.04 33.80 -5.15
CA SER A 827 19.62 34.10 -5.38
C SER A 827 18.81 32.82 -5.60
N VAL A 828 17.49 32.92 -5.48
CA VAL A 828 16.58 31.77 -5.70
C VAL A 828 16.73 31.19 -7.10
N ASP A 829 16.83 32.04 -8.13
CA ASP A 829 17.02 31.60 -9.52
C ASP A 829 18.38 30.92 -9.71
N GLU A 830 19.47 31.46 -9.13
CA GLU A 830 20.80 30.82 -9.16
C GLU A 830 20.79 29.46 -8.45
N ALA A 831 20.07 29.35 -7.33
CA ALA A 831 19.97 28.10 -6.60
C ALA A 831 19.16 27.04 -7.37
N VAL A 832 18.01 27.39 -7.95
CA VAL A 832 17.23 26.47 -8.81
C VAL A 832 18.08 26.02 -10.00
N PHE A 833 18.77 26.96 -10.65
CA PHE A 833 19.66 26.65 -11.77
C PHE A 833 20.74 25.65 -11.36
N ALA A 834 21.44 25.87 -10.25
CA ALA A 834 22.49 24.97 -9.76
C ALA A 834 21.96 23.59 -9.36
N LEU A 835 20.85 23.53 -8.62
CA LEU A 835 20.25 22.28 -8.14
C LEU A 835 19.81 21.39 -9.32
N THR A 836 19.09 21.97 -10.28
CA THR A 836 18.54 21.21 -11.42
C THR A 836 19.61 20.79 -12.42
N THR A 837 20.62 21.62 -12.67
CA THR A 837 21.75 21.27 -13.57
C THR A 837 22.65 20.21 -12.97
N THR A 838 22.88 20.23 -11.65
CA THR A 838 23.63 19.18 -10.94
C THR A 838 22.96 17.81 -11.10
N ASP A 839 21.66 17.72 -10.83
CA ASP A 839 20.91 16.46 -10.94
C ASP A 839 20.90 15.94 -12.39
N VAL A 840 20.76 16.83 -13.38
CA VAL A 840 20.77 16.43 -14.80
C VAL A 840 22.16 16.02 -15.26
N HIS A 841 23.22 16.67 -14.78
CA HIS A 841 24.60 16.22 -15.00
C HIS A 841 24.78 14.79 -14.50
N ASP A 842 24.40 14.52 -13.25
CA ASP A 842 24.61 13.21 -12.64
C ASP A 842 23.75 12.12 -13.32
N ALA A 843 22.51 12.46 -13.70
CA ALA A 843 21.69 11.58 -14.52
C ALA A 843 22.33 11.30 -15.89
N CYS A 844 22.94 12.30 -16.53
CA CYS A 844 23.68 12.11 -17.77
C CYS A 844 24.84 11.13 -17.60
N ASP A 845 25.57 11.18 -16.48
CA ASP A 845 26.64 10.23 -16.17
C ASP A 845 26.11 8.79 -16.01
N VAL A 846 24.96 8.61 -15.34
CA VAL A 846 24.29 7.30 -15.24
C VAL A 846 23.85 6.78 -16.61
N MET A 847 23.36 7.67 -17.49
CA MET A 847 22.87 7.30 -18.83
C MET A 847 23.99 7.12 -19.86
N LYS A 848 25.22 7.55 -19.55
CA LYS A 848 26.37 7.52 -20.47
C LYS A 848 26.66 6.15 -21.09
N PRO A 849 26.58 5.01 -20.37
CA PRO A 849 26.79 3.69 -20.99
C PRO A 849 25.71 3.32 -22.03
N VAL A 850 24.48 3.85 -21.89
CA VAL A 850 23.43 3.70 -22.90
C VAL A 850 23.74 4.58 -24.11
N PHE A 851 24.13 5.82 -23.85
CA PHE A 851 24.53 6.80 -24.87
C PHE A 851 25.66 6.27 -25.76
N GLU A 852 26.74 5.77 -25.17
CA GLU A 852 27.88 5.22 -25.90
C GLU A 852 27.51 3.96 -26.70
N ARG A 853 26.67 3.08 -26.14
CA ARG A 853 26.23 1.85 -26.81
C ARG A 853 25.32 2.11 -28.02
N THR A 854 24.58 3.22 -28.00
CA THR A 854 23.60 3.59 -29.03
C THR A 854 24.09 4.68 -29.96
N ASP A 855 25.39 5.01 -29.92
CA ASP A 855 26.01 6.07 -30.72
C ASP A 855 25.28 7.42 -30.57
N GLY A 856 24.84 7.68 -29.34
CA GLY A 856 24.13 8.89 -28.94
C GLY A 856 22.69 9.02 -29.44
N GLU A 857 22.10 7.96 -30.00
CA GLU A 857 20.68 7.88 -30.32
C GLU A 857 19.80 7.87 -29.05
N ASP A 858 20.20 7.08 -28.05
CA ASP A 858 19.59 7.05 -26.72
C ASP A 858 20.59 7.47 -25.63
N GLY A 859 20.29 7.20 -24.36
CA GLY A 859 21.09 7.59 -23.20
C GLY A 859 21.00 9.08 -22.89
N ARG A 860 19.89 9.72 -23.23
CA ARG A 860 19.70 11.17 -23.16
C ARG A 860 18.89 11.60 -21.93
N VAL A 861 19.23 12.75 -21.36
CA VAL A 861 18.49 13.38 -20.26
C VAL A 861 18.12 14.80 -20.63
N SER A 862 16.87 15.22 -20.46
CA SER A 862 16.45 16.59 -20.78
C SER A 862 16.33 17.51 -19.58
N ILE A 863 16.67 18.79 -19.75
CA ILE A 863 16.47 19.89 -18.80
C ILE A 863 15.73 21.04 -19.50
N GLU A 864 14.76 21.66 -18.83
CA GLU A 864 13.88 22.68 -19.39
C GLU A 864 14.39 24.09 -19.10
N VAL A 865 14.31 24.98 -20.11
CA VAL A 865 14.47 26.42 -19.90
C VAL A 865 13.37 26.96 -19.00
N ASP A 866 13.59 28.09 -18.35
CA ASP A 866 12.60 28.79 -17.55
C ASP A 866 11.33 29.05 -18.38
N PRO A 867 10.16 28.52 -17.98
CA PRO A 867 8.92 28.72 -18.70
C PRO A 867 8.54 30.20 -18.87
N ARG A 868 8.99 31.09 -17.99
CA ARG A 868 8.76 32.54 -18.09
C ARG A 868 9.46 33.16 -19.31
N ALA A 869 10.48 32.50 -19.84
CA ALA A 869 11.19 32.91 -21.06
C ALA A 869 10.50 32.39 -22.33
N ALA A 870 9.44 31.57 -22.24
CA ALA A 870 8.83 30.89 -23.40
C ALA A 870 8.33 31.86 -24.49
N HIS A 871 8.07 33.12 -24.17
CA HIS A 871 7.66 34.16 -25.12
C HIS A 871 8.76 35.18 -25.45
N ASP A 872 10.02 34.86 -25.14
CA ASP A 872 11.19 35.66 -25.48
C ASP A 872 12.29 34.79 -26.10
N THR A 873 12.45 34.92 -27.41
CA THR A 873 13.46 34.19 -28.19
C THR A 873 14.87 34.44 -27.67
N ALA A 874 15.24 35.69 -27.35
CA ALA A 874 16.62 36.01 -27.00
C ALA A 874 16.97 35.42 -25.63
N THR A 875 16.09 35.62 -24.65
CA THR A 875 16.24 35.06 -23.31
C THR A 875 16.28 33.53 -23.33
N THR A 876 15.38 32.88 -24.09
CA THR A 876 15.38 31.42 -24.27
C THR A 876 16.70 30.90 -24.84
N VAL A 877 17.27 31.59 -25.84
CA VAL A 877 18.55 31.17 -26.46
C VAL A 877 19.72 31.33 -25.49
N GLU A 878 19.77 32.44 -24.75
CA GLU A 878 20.82 32.69 -23.76
C GLU A 878 20.78 31.64 -22.64
N GLU A 879 19.59 31.35 -22.11
CA GLU A 879 19.42 30.35 -21.07
C GLU A 879 19.71 28.93 -21.57
N ALA A 880 19.27 28.57 -22.78
CA ALA A 880 19.57 27.28 -23.37
C ALA A 880 21.08 27.04 -23.51
N LYS A 881 21.84 28.08 -23.87
CA LYS A 881 23.32 28.03 -23.91
C LYS A 881 23.92 27.89 -22.52
N ALA A 882 23.37 28.60 -21.53
CA ALA A 882 23.82 28.51 -20.15
C ALA A 882 23.60 27.11 -19.57
N LEU A 883 22.40 26.52 -19.73
CA LEU A 883 22.09 25.17 -19.27
C LEU A 883 22.98 24.12 -19.96
N ALA A 884 23.19 24.22 -21.26
CA ALA A 884 24.06 23.29 -21.99
C ALA A 884 25.53 23.38 -21.51
N ALA A 885 26.00 24.60 -21.22
CA ALA A 885 27.35 24.83 -20.71
C ALA A 885 27.51 24.32 -19.26
N GLU A 886 26.52 24.58 -18.40
CA GLU A 886 26.55 24.18 -16.98
C GLU A 886 26.47 22.67 -16.82
N VAL A 887 25.51 22.01 -17.50
CA VAL A 887 25.41 20.55 -17.46
C VAL A 887 26.65 19.92 -18.09
N GLY A 888 27.21 20.50 -19.15
CA GLY A 888 28.53 20.12 -19.68
C GLY A 888 28.63 18.70 -20.25
N GLN A 889 27.51 17.99 -20.44
CA GLN A 889 27.47 16.59 -20.89
C GLN A 889 26.96 16.48 -22.33
N PRO A 890 27.56 15.63 -23.19
CA PRO A 890 27.18 15.51 -24.61
C PRO A 890 25.80 14.87 -24.83
N ASN A 891 25.27 14.20 -23.80
CA ASN A 891 23.98 13.51 -23.81
C ASN A 891 22.83 14.31 -23.16
N VAL A 892 23.04 15.60 -22.86
CA VAL A 892 21.95 16.49 -22.43
C VAL A 892 21.06 16.90 -23.63
N PHE A 893 19.77 17.02 -23.39
CA PHE A 893 18.84 17.77 -24.24
C PHE A 893 18.38 19.04 -23.55
N ILE A 894 18.47 20.17 -24.24
CA ILE A 894 17.83 21.40 -23.74
C ILE A 894 16.41 21.44 -24.24
N LYS A 895 15.46 21.57 -23.31
CA LYS A 895 14.04 21.48 -23.59
C LYS A 895 13.45 22.87 -23.76
N ILE A 896 12.89 23.12 -24.95
CA ILE A 896 12.42 24.44 -25.38
C ILE A 896 10.93 24.35 -25.78
N PRO A 897 10.04 25.16 -25.18
CA PRO A 897 8.63 25.25 -25.59
C PRO A 897 8.45 25.62 -27.05
N ALA A 898 7.51 24.97 -27.72
CA ALA A 898 7.14 25.23 -29.12
C ALA A 898 6.23 26.45 -29.29
N THR A 899 6.40 27.51 -28.50
CA THR A 899 5.69 28.78 -28.74
C THR A 899 6.14 29.41 -30.06
N LEU A 900 5.45 30.45 -30.54
CA LEU A 900 5.88 31.18 -31.75
C LEU A 900 7.30 31.75 -31.59
N GLU A 901 7.62 32.25 -30.40
CA GLU A 901 8.92 32.80 -30.05
C GLU A 901 9.97 31.70 -29.76
N GLY A 902 9.54 30.50 -29.38
CA GLY A 902 10.39 29.33 -29.19
C GLY A 902 10.90 28.73 -30.50
N LEU A 903 10.14 28.80 -31.61
CA LEU A 903 10.56 28.31 -32.93
C LEU A 903 11.90 28.89 -33.43
N PRO A 904 12.11 30.22 -33.45
CA PRO A 904 13.41 30.78 -33.79
C PRO A 904 14.48 30.47 -32.75
N ALA A 905 14.13 30.28 -31.48
CA ALA A 905 15.08 29.87 -30.43
C ALA A 905 15.62 28.45 -30.69
N ILE A 906 14.74 27.51 -31.01
CA ILE A 906 15.10 26.13 -31.39
C ILE A 906 16.10 26.13 -32.55
N SER A 907 15.82 26.92 -33.59
CA SER A 907 16.72 27.03 -34.75
C SER A 907 18.11 27.54 -34.34
N GLN A 908 18.16 28.61 -33.54
CA GLN A 908 19.41 29.23 -33.10
C GLN A 908 20.23 28.34 -32.15
N VAL A 909 19.58 27.61 -31.25
CA VAL A 909 20.24 26.68 -30.32
C VAL A 909 20.84 25.49 -31.08
N LEU A 910 20.08 24.91 -32.03
CA LEU A 910 20.60 23.85 -32.91
C LEU A 910 21.76 24.34 -33.78
N ALA A 911 21.68 25.58 -34.29
CA ALA A 911 22.75 26.21 -35.08
C ALA A 911 24.10 26.32 -34.34
N GLU A 912 24.07 26.21 -33.01
CA GLU A 912 25.25 26.24 -32.14
C GLU A 912 25.82 24.84 -31.85
N GLY A 913 25.14 23.79 -32.33
CA GLY A 913 25.49 22.40 -32.09
C GLY A 913 24.88 21.80 -30.82
N ILE A 914 23.92 22.51 -30.19
CA ILE A 914 23.26 22.06 -28.95
C ILE A 914 22.04 21.22 -29.33
N SER A 915 21.91 20.05 -28.70
CA SER A 915 20.80 19.12 -28.92
C SER A 915 19.54 19.55 -28.17
N VAL A 916 18.36 19.47 -28.81
CA VAL A 916 17.11 20.05 -28.28
C VAL A 916 15.96 19.03 -28.14
N ASN A 917 15.26 19.05 -27.00
CA ASN A 917 13.95 18.43 -26.82
C ASN A 917 12.86 19.51 -26.98
N VAL A 918 12.10 19.50 -28.08
CA VAL A 918 11.03 20.49 -28.26
C VAL A 918 9.77 20.05 -27.50
N THR A 919 9.15 20.92 -26.73
CA THR A 919 8.01 20.57 -25.84
C THR A 919 6.76 21.43 -26.08
N LEU A 920 5.66 21.09 -25.42
CA LEU A 920 4.34 21.75 -25.52
C LEU A 920 3.79 21.75 -26.96
N ILE A 921 3.96 20.64 -27.69
CA ILE A 921 3.37 20.48 -29.02
C ILE A 921 2.02 19.79 -28.89
N PHE A 922 0.97 20.47 -29.34
CA PHE A 922 -0.41 19.97 -29.35
C PHE A 922 -1.03 19.90 -30.75
N SER A 923 -0.54 20.69 -31.71
CA SER A 923 -1.11 20.80 -33.05
C SER A 923 -0.18 20.29 -34.16
N LEU A 924 -0.77 19.80 -35.25
CA LEU A 924 -0.04 19.37 -36.45
C LEU A 924 0.69 20.53 -37.12
N ASP A 925 0.06 21.70 -37.18
CA ASP A 925 0.67 22.92 -37.73
C ASP A 925 1.87 23.36 -36.92
N ARG A 926 1.74 23.32 -35.58
CA ARG A 926 2.87 23.62 -34.71
C ARG A 926 3.98 22.61 -34.90
N TYR A 927 3.66 21.32 -35.01
CA TYR A 927 4.69 20.31 -35.23
C TYR A 927 5.42 20.47 -36.56
N ARG A 928 4.72 20.83 -37.64
CA ARG A 928 5.36 21.18 -38.92
C ARG A 928 6.25 22.41 -38.80
N ALA A 929 5.83 23.42 -38.03
CA ALA A 929 6.66 24.60 -37.77
C ALA A 929 7.92 24.24 -36.96
N VAL A 930 7.80 23.34 -35.98
CA VAL A 930 8.92 22.79 -35.21
C VAL A 930 9.89 22.02 -36.09
N MET A 931 9.41 21.12 -36.96
CA MET A 931 10.28 20.40 -37.89
C MET A 931 10.97 21.36 -38.87
N ASN A 932 10.27 22.42 -39.32
CA ASN A 932 10.89 23.45 -40.15
C ASN A 932 11.98 24.22 -39.38
N ALA A 933 11.75 24.58 -38.12
CA ALA A 933 12.76 25.20 -37.26
C ALA A 933 13.97 24.27 -37.05
N PHE A 934 13.72 22.98 -36.83
CA PHE A 934 14.77 21.96 -36.71
C PHE A 934 15.64 21.88 -37.98
N LEU A 935 15.03 21.73 -39.16
CA LEU A 935 15.75 21.70 -40.43
C LEU A 935 16.55 22.99 -40.67
N THR A 936 15.96 24.14 -40.33
CA THR A 936 16.62 25.45 -40.46
C THR A 936 17.83 25.55 -39.52
N GLY A 937 17.69 25.10 -38.28
CA GLY A 937 18.78 25.05 -37.31
C GLY A 937 19.93 24.15 -37.76
N LEU A 938 19.63 22.98 -38.33
CA LEU A 938 20.67 22.08 -38.89
C LEU A 938 21.35 22.68 -40.13
N GLU A 939 20.62 23.37 -41.00
CA GLU A 939 21.21 24.08 -42.14
C GLU A 939 22.18 25.18 -41.66
N GLN A 940 21.77 25.97 -40.67
CA GLN A 940 22.60 26.99 -40.04
C GLN A 940 23.80 26.38 -39.30
N ALA A 941 23.61 25.27 -38.59
CA ALA A 941 24.70 24.53 -37.94
C ALA A 941 25.75 24.09 -38.97
N ARG A 942 25.30 23.57 -40.12
CA ARG A 942 26.18 23.18 -41.24
C ARG A 942 26.93 24.38 -41.80
N GLU A 943 26.26 25.52 -41.98
CA GLU A 943 26.87 26.76 -42.43
C GLU A 943 27.90 27.31 -41.43
N HIS A 944 27.65 27.13 -40.13
CA HIS A 944 28.58 27.46 -39.05
C HIS A 944 29.70 26.42 -38.87
N GLY A 945 29.73 25.36 -39.68
CA GLY A 945 30.76 24.31 -39.63
C GLY A 945 30.64 23.39 -38.42
N LYS A 946 29.45 23.28 -37.81
CA LYS A 946 29.17 22.31 -36.74
C LYS A 946 29.01 20.91 -37.33
N ASP A 947 29.38 19.90 -36.54
CA ASP A 947 29.16 18.51 -36.89
C ASP A 947 27.68 18.16 -36.69
N LEU A 948 26.98 17.81 -37.77
CA LEU A 948 25.55 17.50 -37.69
C LEU A 948 25.29 16.14 -37.01
N SER A 949 26.28 15.24 -37.00
CA SER A 949 26.13 13.91 -36.38
C SER A 949 26.07 13.97 -34.86
N SER A 950 26.61 15.02 -34.24
CA SER A 950 26.51 15.25 -32.80
C SER A 950 25.20 15.89 -32.37
N ILE A 951 24.40 16.42 -33.31
CA ILE A 951 23.14 17.11 -33.01
C ILE A 951 21.99 16.12 -33.09
N ARG A 952 21.27 15.94 -31.98
CA ARG A 952 20.04 15.15 -31.92
C ARG A 952 18.87 16.04 -31.53
N SER A 953 17.66 15.59 -31.83
CA SER A 953 16.45 16.23 -31.34
C SER A 953 15.28 15.26 -31.20
N VAL A 954 14.43 15.52 -30.23
CA VAL A 954 13.12 14.89 -30.06
C VAL A 954 12.04 15.98 -30.01
N ALA A 955 10.81 15.64 -30.38
CA ALA A 955 9.67 16.54 -30.37
C ALA A 955 8.53 15.95 -29.53
N SER A 956 8.35 16.48 -28.33
CA SER A 956 7.39 16.05 -27.30
C SER A 956 5.97 16.52 -27.62
N PHE A 957 5.18 15.61 -28.18
CA PHE A 957 3.79 15.78 -28.55
C PHE A 957 2.87 15.22 -27.45
N PHE A 958 2.02 16.07 -26.88
CA PHE A 958 1.24 15.73 -25.68
C PHE A 958 -0.08 15.03 -26.06
N VAL A 959 -0.25 13.79 -25.63
CA VAL A 959 -1.38 12.95 -26.10
C VAL A 959 -2.58 12.96 -25.15
N SER A 960 -2.40 12.63 -23.87
CA SER A 960 -3.56 12.48 -22.97
C SER A 960 -4.31 13.77 -22.68
N ARG A 961 -3.63 14.93 -22.81
CA ARG A 961 -4.25 16.24 -22.58
C ARG A 961 -5.24 16.60 -23.69
N VAL A 962 -4.98 16.13 -24.92
CA VAL A 962 -5.89 16.31 -26.05
C VAL A 962 -7.18 15.53 -25.79
N ASP A 963 -7.08 14.26 -25.40
CA ASP A 963 -8.28 13.48 -25.05
C ASP A 963 -9.00 14.05 -23.82
N SER A 964 -8.28 14.53 -22.81
CA SER A 964 -8.93 15.12 -21.62
C SER A 964 -9.81 16.35 -21.98
N GLU A 965 -9.31 17.22 -22.85
CA GLU A 965 -10.06 18.42 -23.29
C GLU A 965 -11.18 18.05 -24.27
N VAL A 966 -10.89 17.20 -25.27
CA VAL A 966 -11.85 16.81 -26.29
C VAL A 966 -12.98 15.98 -25.70
N ASP A 967 -12.68 15.02 -24.80
CA ASP A 967 -13.69 14.20 -24.15
C ASP A 967 -14.62 15.05 -23.29
N GLY A 968 -14.09 16.08 -22.61
CA GLY A 968 -14.92 17.06 -21.89
C GLY A 968 -15.94 17.74 -22.80
N ARG A 969 -15.53 18.19 -23.99
CA ARG A 969 -16.42 18.82 -24.98
C ARG A 969 -17.39 17.80 -25.62
N LEU A 970 -16.93 16.58 -25.88
CA LEU A 970 -17.77 15.50 -26.40
C LEU A 970 -18.86 15.10 -25.39
N ASP A 971 -18.53 15.11 -24.10
CA ASP A 971 -19.45 14.83 -23.00
C ASP A 971 -20.55 15.89 -22.92
N GLU A 972 -20.23 17.16 -23.18
CA GLU A 972 -21.23 18.25 -23.28
C GLU A 972 -22.18 18.07 -24.48
N ILE A 973 -21.68 17.58 -25.62
CA ILE A 973 -22.50 17.31 -26.81
C ILE A 973 -23.40 16.09 -26.59
N GLY A 974 -22.86 15.01 -26.01
CA GLY A 974 -23.61 13.84 -25.54
C GLY A 974 -24.33 13.02 -26.62
N SER A 975 -24.04 13.25 -27.91
CA SER A 975 -24.58 12.47 -29.03
C SER A 975 -23.93 11.08 -29.13
N GLU A 976 -24.58 10.14 -29.81
CA GLU A 976 -24.00 8.80 -30.03
C GLU A 976 -22.72 8.88 -30.88
N GLU A 977 -22.72 9.76 -31.88
CA GLU A 977 -21.54 10.05 -32.70
C GLU A 977 -20.41 10.68 -31.85
N ALA A 978 -20.72 11.55 -30.87
CA ALA A 978 -19.74 12.11 -29.95
C ALA A 978 -19.12 11.06 -29.02
N ARG A 979 -19.92 10.15 -28.47
CA ARG A 979 -19.41 9.06 -27.63
C ARG A 979 -18.53 8.08 -28.42
N ALA A 980 -18.82 7.87 -29.70
CA ALA A 980 -18.07 6.93 -30.53
C ALA A 980 -16.62 7.38 -30.82
N VAL A 981 -16.32 8.67 -30.62
CA VAL A 981 -14.99 9.26 -30.83
C VAL A 981 -14.26 9.65 -29.54
N ARG A 982 -14.85 9.39 -28.36
CA ARG A 982 -14.17 9.58 -27.07
C ARG A 982 -12.90 8.75 -26.95
N GLY A 983 -11.85 9.33 -26.36
CA GLY A 983 -10.55 8.68 -26.13
C GLY A 983 -9.78 8.35 -27.40
N LYS A 984 -10.17 8.93 -28.55
CA LYS A 984 -9.52 8.70 -29.84
C LYS A 984 -8.79 9.93 -30.38
N ALA A 985 -9.07 11.12 -29.85
CA ALA A 985 -8.58 12.37 -30.39
C ALA A 985 -7.07 12.53 -30.21
N GLY A 986 -6.55 12.19 -29.02
CA GLY A 986 -5.12 12.22 -28.73
C GLY A 986 -4.32 11.24 -29.59
N ILE A 987 -4.82 10.00 -29.73
CA ILE A 987 -4.21 8.98 -30.60
C ILE A 987 -4.29 9.40 -32.08
N ALA A 988 -5.44 9.88 -32.54
CA ALA A 988 -5.61 10.34 -33.92
C ALA A 988 -4.65 11.50 -34.24
N ASN A 989 -4.57 12.48 -33.36
CA ASN A 989 -3.66 13.63 -33.49
C ASN A 989 -2.19 13.17 -33.55
N ALA A 990 -1.78 12.24 -32.68
CA ALA A 990 -0.42 11.67 -32.68
C ALA A 990 -0.12 10.85 -33.95
N ARG A 991 -1.07 10.04 -34.45
CA ARG A 991 -0.90 9.28 -35.70
C ARG A 991 -0.70 10.21 -36.89
N LEU A 992 -1.46 11.30 -36.98
CA LEU A 992 -1.28 12.31 -38.02
C LEU A 992 0.01 13.12 -37.85
N ALA A 993 0.47 13.32 -36.61
CA ALA A 993 1.78 13.92 -36.36
C ALA A 993 2.90 13.03 -36.90
N TYR A 994 2.81 11.71 -36.70
CA TYR A 994 3.76 10.76 -37.28
C TYR A 994 3.72 10.76 -38.82
N GLN A 995 2.53 10.85 -39.43
CA GLN A 995 2.41 11.03 -40.89
C GLN A 995 3.14 12.30 -41.36
N ALA A 996 2.96 13.42 -40.65
CA ALA A 996 3.64 14.67 -40.99
C ALA A 996 5.17 14.54 -40.84
N TYR A 997 5.65 13.78 -39.85
CA TYR A 997 7.04 13.41 -39.70
C TYR A 997 7.55 12.64 -40.92
N GLU A 998 6.89 11.56 -41.33
CA GLU A 998 7.29 10.79 -42.53
C GLU A 998 7.36 11.67 -43.78
N GLU A 999 6.38 12.55 -43.98
CA GLU A 999 6.34 13.45 -45.13
C GLU A 999 7.51 14.44 -45.15
N VAL A 1000 7.83 15.06 -44.00
CA VAL A 1000 8.92 16.04 -43.92
C VAL A 1000 10.29 15.38 -44.06
N PHE A 1001 10.48 14.23 -43.43
CA PHE A 1001 11.73 13.47 -43.50
C PHE A 1001 11.86 12.62 -44.77
N ALA A 1002 10.86 12.63 -45.66
CA ALA A 1002 11.00 12.15 -47.05
C ALA A 1002 11.42 13.25 -48.04
N THR A 1003 11.53 14.51 -47.61
CA THR A 1003 11.82 15.62 -48.53
C THR A 1003 13.28 15.65 -49.01
N PRO A 1004 13.56 16.21 -50.20
CA PRO A 1004 14.94 16.46 -50.65
C PRO A 1004 15.74 17.36 -49.71
N ARG A 1005 15.06 18.25 -48.97
CA ARG A 1005 15.68 19.11 -47.97
C ARG A 1005 16.28 18.28 -46.84
N TRP A 1006 15.52 17.30 -46.32
CA TRP A 1006 16.05 16.35 -45.35
C TRP A 1006 17.18 15.50 -45.91
N ALA A 1007 17.00 14.90 -47.09
CA ALA A 1007 18.01 14.03 -47.70
C ALA A 1007 19.40 14.71 -47.85
N SER A 1008 19.42 16.03 -48.08
CA SER A 1008 20.66 16.84 -48.11
C SER A 1008 21.37 16.94 -46.76
N LEU A 1009 20.60 17.04 -45.67
CA LEU A 1009 21.13 17.11 -44.30
C LEU A 1009 21.54 15.72 -43.79
N GLU A 1010 20.74 14.70 -44.08
CA GLU A 1010 21.07 13.30 -43.77
C GLU A 1010 22.37 12.88 -44.46
N ALA A 1011 22.56 13.24 -45.74
CA ALA A 1011 23.82 13.00 -46.46
C ALA A 1011 25.02 13.75 -45.85
N ALA A 1012 24.75 14.83 -45.08
CA ALA A 1012 25.75 15.58 -44.33
C ALA A 1012 25.94 15.06 -42.89
N GLY A 1013 25.32 13.92 -42.53
CA GLY A 1013 25.47 13.26 -41.24
C GLY A 1013 24.41 13.62 -40.19
N ALA A 1014 23.36 14.36 -40.55
CA ALA A 1014 22.28 14.68 -39.61
C ALA A 1014 21.38 13.48 -39.28
N HIS A 1015 20.70 13.53 -38.14
CA HIS A 1015 19.72 12.53 -37.70
C HIS A 1015 18.30 13.10 -37.60
N PRO A 1016 17.25 12.33 -37.91
CA PRO A 1016 15.89 12.87 -37.93
C PRO A 1016 15.44 13.26 -36.51
N GLN A 1017 14.62 14.32 -36.41
CA GLN A 1017 14.00 14.69 -35.14
C GLN A 1017 12.90 13.67 -34.80
N ARG A 1018 13.12 12.86 -33.77
CA ARG A 1018 12.23 11.75 -33.42
C ARG A 1018 10.92 12.28 -32.78
N PRO A 1019 9.74 11.79 -33.18
CA PRO A 1019 8.51 12.04 -32.45
C PRO A 1019 8.59 11.44 -31.04
N LEU A 1020 8.20 12.21 -30.03
CA LEU A 1020 8.13 11.78 -28.64
C LEU A 1020 6.68 11.92 -28.15
N TRP A 1021 6.11 10.84 -27.62
CA TRP A 1021 4.78 10.85 -27.03
C TRP A 1021 4.88 11.20 -25.55
N ALA A 1022 4.41 12.39 -25.19
CA ALA A 1022 4.45 12.95 -23.85
C ALA A 1022 3.08 12.87 -23.16
N SER A 1023 3.07 12.85 -21.82
CA SER A 1023 1.85 12.70 -21.03
C SER A 1023 1.08 11.43 -21.41
N THR A 1024 1.75 10.27 -21.37
CA THR A 1024 1.16 8.97 -21.72
C THR A 1024 0.42 8.31 -20.56
N GLY A 1025 0.42 8.95 -19.38
CA GLY A 1025 -0.43 8.56 -18.26
C GLY A 1025 -1.91 8.82 -18.57
N VAL A 1026 -2.68 7.75 -18.65
CA VAL A 1026 -4.12 7.78 -18.91
C VAL A 1026 -4.86 8.44 -17.76
N LYS A 1027 -5.76 9.39 -18.08
CA LYS A 1027 -6.48 10.22 -17.10
C LYS A 1027 -7.90 9.75 -16.83
N ASP A 1028 -8.53 9.11 -17.81
CA ASP A 1028 -9.84 8.49 -17.67
C ASP A 1028 -9.64 7.00 -17.37
N GLU A 1029 -10.05 6.57 -16.17
CA GLU A 1029 -9.94 5.17 -15.72
C GLU A 1029 -10.75 4.19 -16.59
N ALA A 1030 -11.67 4.68 -17.44
CA ALA A 1030 -12.40 3.87 -18.41
C ALA A 1030 -11.52 3.40 -19.59
N TYR A 1031 -10.37 4.03 -19.81
CA TYR A 1031 -9.41 3.65 -20.84
C TYR A 1031 -8.34 2.71 -20.25
N PRO A 1032 -7.84 1.73 -21.02
CA PRO A 1032 -6.70 0.94 -20.57
C PRO A 1032 -5.54 1.86 -20.17
N ASP A 1033 -4.97 1.65 -19.00
CA ASP A 1033 -3.86 2.45 -18.43
C ASP A 1033 -2.56 2.42 -19.25
N THR A 1034 -2.48 1.52 -20.23
CA THR A 1034 -1.41 1.38 -21.23
C THR A 1034 -1.78 1.90 -22.63
N MET A 1035 -2.99 2.44 -22.83
CA MET A 1035 -3.56 2.80 -24.14
C MET A 1035 -2.60 3.64 -25.01
N TYR A 1036 -2.08 4.75 -24.49
CA TYR A 1036 -1.18 5.61 -25.27
C TYR A 1036 0.17 4.96 -25.58
N VAL A 1037 0.55 3.91 -24.85
CA VAL A 1037 1.77 3.15 -25.11
C VAL A 1037 1.52 2.09 -26.19
N THR A 1038 0.41 1.35 -26.11
CA THR A 1038 0.10 0.25 -27.03
C THR A 1038 -0.44 0.74 -28.37
N GLU A 1039 -1.16 1.87 -28.40
CA GLU A 1039 -1.79 2.42 -29.60
C GLU A 1039 -0.89 3.36 -30.42
N LEU A 1040 0.26 3.77 -29.88
CA LEU A 1040 1.23 4.68 -30.51
C LEU A 1040 2.61 4.04 -30.66
N VAL A 1041 2.63 2.79 -31.13
CA VAL A 1041 3.86 2.03 -31.39
C VAL A 1041 4.27 2.27 -32.84
N ALA A 1042 5.40 2.95 -33.05
CA ALA A 1042 5.96 3.17 -34.39
C ALA A 1042 7.50 3.24 -34.33
N PRO A 1043 8.21 2.79 -35.37
CA PRO A 1043 9.67 2.82 -35.38
C PRO A 1043 10.20 4.26 -35.32
N GLY A 1044 11.30 4.45 -34.58
CA GLY A 1044 11.97 5.74 -34.44
C GLY A 1044 11.28 6.71 -33.49
N THR A 1045 10.26 6.27 -32.73
CA THR A 1045 9.57 7.11 -31.74
C THR A 1045 10.15 6.96 -30.33
N VAL A 1046 9.86 7.92 -29.47
CA VAL A 1046 10.15 7.89 -28.04
C VAL A 1046 8.83 7.90 -27.27
N ASN A 1047 8.72 7.10 -26.22
CA ASN A 1047 7.58 7.14 -25.32
C ASN A 1047 8.08 7.49 -23.91
N THR A 1048 7.67 8.66 -23.41
CA THR A 1048 7.98 9.06 -22.02
C THR A 1048 6.86 8.57 -21.12
N MET A 1049 7.20 7.76 -20.12
CA MET A 1049 6.26 7.14 -19.23
C MET A 1049 6.50 7.61 -17.80
N PRO A 1050 5.48 8.12 -17.11
CA PRO A 1050 5.49 8.15 -15.65
C PRO A 1050 5.69 6.72 -15.13
N GLU A 1051 6.31 6.57 -13.96
CA GLU A 1051 6.65 5.24 -13.43
C GLU A 1051 5.45 4.29 -13.35
N ALA A 1052 4.25 4.79 -13.02
CA ALA A 1052 3.02 4.01 -13.04
C ALA A 1052 2.69 3.43 -14.43
N THR A 1053 2.84 4.22 -15.49
CA THR A 1053 2.61 3.77 -16.88
C THR A 1053 3.71 2.81 -17.33
N LEU A 1054 4.95 3.03 -16.90
CA LEU A 1054 6.07 2.13 -17.17
C LEU A 1054 5.82 0.74 -16.54
N GLU A 1055 5.39 0.70 -15.27
CA GLU A 1055 5.08 -0.54 -14.58
C GLU A 1055 3.83 -1.23 -15.13
N ALA A 1056 2.77 -0.49 -15.47
CA ALA A 1056 1.59 -1.05 -16.13
C ALA A 1056 1.95 -1.69 -17.47
N THR A 1057 2.77 -1.00 -18.27
CA THR A 1057 3.26 -1.55 -19.54
C THR A 1057 4.11 -2.80 -19.30
N ALA A 1058 5.03 -2.78 -18.33
CA ALA A 1058 5.86 -3.92 -17.96
C ALA A 1058 5.04 -5.16 -17.56
N ASP A 1059 3.95 -4.95 -16.82
CA ASP A 1059 3.11 -6.00 -16.28
C ASP A 1059 2.19 -6.62 -17.36
N HIS A 1060 1.45 -5.78 -18.09
CA HIS A 1060 0.37 -6.25 -18.95
C HIS A 1060 0.20 -5.49 -20.28
N GLY A 1061 1.19 -4.71 -20.72
CA GLY A 1061 1.15 -4.05 -22.03
C GLY A 1061 1.10 -5.04 -23.19
N GLU A 1062 0.13 -4.87 -24.10
CA GLU A 1062 -0.04 -5.73 -25.29
C GLU A 1062 0.56 -5.07 -26.54
N ILE A 1063 1.82 -5.40 -26.86
CA ILE A 1063 2.50 -4.88 -28.07
C ILE A 1063 2.20 -5.79 -29.26
N THR A 1064 1.43 -5.28 -30.23
CA THR A 1064 0.94 -6.05 -31.38
C THR A 1064 1.68 -5.76 -32.69
N GLY A 1065 2.64 -4.84 -32.67
CA GLY A 1065 3.42 -4.39 -33.83
C GLY A 1065 3.35 -2.87 -33.98
N ASP A 1066 3.65 -2.37 -35.18
CA ASP A 1066 3.39 -0.98 -35.54
C ASP A 1066 1.87 -0.73 -35.59
N THR A 1067 1.40 0.19 -34.73
CA THR A 1067 -0.02 0.57 -34.58
C THR A 1067 -0.31 1.97 -35.11
N VAL A 1068 0.67 2.65 -35.68
CA VAL A 1068 0.55 4.02 -36.20
C VAL A 1068 0.50 4.02 -37.72
N THR A 1069 1.44 3.32 -38.36
CA THR A 1069 1.57 3.31 -39.82
C THR A 1069 0.37 2.63 -40.46
N GLY A 1070 -0.26 3.32 -41.42
CA GLY A 1070 -1.47 2.83 -42.09
C GLY A 1070 -2.79 3.19 -41.40
N GLY A 1071 -2.76 3.80 -40.21
CA GLY A 1071 -3.94 4.29 -39.49
C GLY A 1071 -4.35 5.73 -39.82
N TYR A 1072 -3.67 6.41 -40.75
CA TYR A 1072 -3.83 7.86 -40.96
C TYR A 1072 -5.21 8.28 -41.46
N ALA A 1073 -5.82 7.50 -42.36
CA ALA A 1073 -7.15 7.81 -42.87
C ALA A 1073 -8.23 7.70 -41.77
N GLU A 1074 -8.08 6.73 -40.86
CA GLU A 1074 -8.96 6.59 -39.69
C GLU A 1074 -8.75 7.74 -38.72
N ALA A 1075 -7.50 8.13 -38.47
CA ALA A 1075 -7.17 9.27 -37.61
C ALA A 1075 -7.71 10.60 -38.17
N ALA A 1076 -7.63 10.82 -39.48
CA ALA A 1076 -8.22 11.98 -40.14
C ALA A 1076 -9.74 12.00 -39.99
N GLU A 1077 -10.41 10.86 -40.17
CA GLU A 1077 -11.86 10.76 -39.99
C GLU A 1077 -12.29 11.04 -38.54
N VAL A 1078 -11.48 10.67 -37.54
CA VAL A 1078 -11.74 11.04 -36.14
C VAL A 1078 -11.76 12.56 -35.99
N LEU A 1079 -10.75 13.28 -36.49
CA LEU A 1079 -10.72 14.75 -36.41
C LEU A 1079 -11.83 15.41 -37.24
N ASP A 1080 -12.14 14.90 -38.43
CA ASP A 1080 -13.27 15.37 -39.25
C ASP A 1080 -14.61 15.16 -38.53
N THR A 1081 -14.75 14.07 -37.78
CA THR A 1081 -15.93 13.81 -36.96
C THR A 1081 -16.06 14.82 -35.82
N LEU A 1082 -14.95 15.19 -35.16
CA LEU A 1082 -14.95 16.24 -34.13
C LEU A 1082 -15.45 17.58 -34.70
N GLU A 1083 -14.95 17.97 -35.87
CA GLU A 1083 -15.40 19.20 -36.55
C GLU A 1083 -16.89 19.14 -36.92
N ARG A 1084 -17.39 18.00 -37.41
CA ARG A 1084 -18.83 17.82 -37.68
C ARG A 1084 -19.69 17.92 -36.42
N LEU A 1085 -19.16 17.49 -35.28
CA LEU A 1085 -19.81 17.59 -33.98
C LEU A 1085 -19.72 19.00 -33.37
N GLY A 1086 -18.99 19.92 -34.02
CA GLY A 1086 -18.82 21.30 -33.55
C GLY A 1086 -17.68 21.48 -32.55
N ILE A 1087 -16.79 20.50 -32.40
CA ILE A 1087 -15.54 20.66 -31.65
C ILE A 1087 -14.45 21.07 -32.64
N SER A 1088 -14.02 22.33 -32.56
CA SER A 1088 -12.94 22.82 -33.40
C SER A 1088 -11.60 22.28 -32.92
N TYR A 1089 -10.90 21.58 -33.81
CA TYR A 1089 -9.54 21.09 -33.55
C TYR A 1089 -8.58 22.24 -33.23
N SER A 1090 -8.64 23.33 -34.01
CA SER A 1090 -7.80 24.51 -33.80
C SER A 1090 -8.04 25.17 -32.45
N GLU A 1091 -9.29 25.28 -32.00
CA GLU A 1091 -9.61 25.89 -30.71
C GLU A 1091 -9.07 25.07 -29.54
N VAL A 1092 -9.23 23.75 -29.61
CA VAL A 1092 -8.72 22.81 -28.59
C VAL A 1092 -7.20 22.92 -28.45
N VAL A 1093 -6.47 22.83 -29.56
CA VAL A 1093 -5.00 22.83 -29.50
C VAL A 1093 -4.42 24.20 -29.15
N ASP A 1094 -5.06 25.30 -29.55
CA ASP A 1094 -4.66 26.66 -29.17
C ASP A 1094 -4.87 26.91 -27.66
N GLN A 1095 -5.98 26.39 -27.10
CA GLN A 1095 -6.22 26.46 -25.67
C GLN A 1095 -5.18 25.64 -24.89
N LEU A 1096 -4.92 24.41 -25.32
CA LEU A 1096 -3.95 23.54 -24.66
C LEU A 1096 -2.50 24.07 -24.73
N GLU A 1097 -2.11 24.74 -25.82
CA GLU A 1097 -0.81 25.41 -25.92
C GLU A 1097 -0.69 26.51 -24.85
N ARG A 1098 -1.69 27.39 -24.74
CA ARG A 1098 -1.71 28.47 -23.75
C ARG A 1098 -1.71 27.95 -22.31
N GLU A 1099 -2.63 27.04 -21.99
CA GLU A 1099 -2.72 26.44 -20.66
C GLU A 1099 -1.47 25.61 -20.31
N GLY A 1100 -0.82 25.03 -21.32
CA GLY A 1100 0.43 24.29 -21.16
C GLY A 1100 1.55 25.17 -20.63
N VAL A 1101 1.73 26.37 -21.20
CA VAL A 1101 2.71 27.36 -20.75
C VAL A 1101 2.35 27.87 -19.36
N GLU A 1102 1.10 28.31 -19.15
CA GLU A 1102 0.63 28.82 -17.85
C GLU A 1102 0.83 27.79 -16.71
N LYS A 1103 0.57 26.51 -16.99
CA LYS A 1103 0.77 25.44 -16.00
C LYS A 1103 2.25 25.25 -15.67
N PHE A 1104 3.15 25.34 -16.65
CA PHE A 1104 4.59 25.22 -16.41
C PHE A 1104 5.14 26.43 -15.66
N GLU A 1105 4.71 27.65 -16.00
CA GLU A 1105 5.04 28.86 -15.23
C GLU A 1105 4.56 28.76 -13.79
N LYS A 1106 3.34 28.25 -13.56
CA LYS A 1106 2.82 28.03 -12.21
C LYS A 1106 3.68 27.06 -11.41
N SER A 1107 3.99 25.88 -11.97
CA SER A 1107 4.85 24.89 -11.30
C SER A 1107 6.27 25.41 -11.07
N TRP A 1108 6.78 26.27 -11.96
CA TRP A 1108 8.05 26.96 -11.77
C TRP A 1108 7.99 27.97 -10.62
N GLY A 1109 6.91 28.75 -10.50
CA GLY A 1109 6.68 29.62 -9.36
C GLY A 1109 6.65 28.85 -8.03
N GLU A 1110 5.97 27.71 -7.99
CA GLU A 1110 5.93 26.83 -6.80
C GLU A 1110 7.32 26.26 -6.45
N LEU A 1111 8.13 25.95 -7.46
CA LEU A 1111 9.53 25.53 -7.31
C LEU A 1111 10.39 26.66 -6.72
N LEU A 1112 10.31 27.87 -7.28
CA LEU A 1112 11.02 29.04 -6.76
C LEU A 1112 10.62 29.35 -5.32
N ASP A 1113 9.32 29.36 -5.01
CA ASP A 1113 8.81 29.59 -3.66
C ASP A 1113 9.33 28.56 -2.66
N ARG A 1114 9.48 27.29 -3.09
CA ARG A 1114 10.05 26.24 -2.26
C ARG A 1114 11.53 26.49 -2.01
N VAL A 1115 12.33 26.71 -3.04
CA VAL A 1115 13.77 26.96 -2.89
C VAL A 1115 14.03 28.24 -2.08
N SER A 1116 13.21 29.28 -2.26
CA SER A 1116 13.26 30.50 -1.43
C SER A 1116 13.09 30.18 0.04
N ARG A 1117 12.09 29.37 0.41
CA ARG A 1117 11.88 28.97 1.81
C ARG A 1117 13.03 28.14 2.37
N GLU A 1118 13.64 27.27 1.57
CA GLU A 1118 14.77 26.47 2.05
C GLU A 1118 16.06 27.30 2.18
N LEU A 1119 16.34 28.23 1.26
CA LEU A 1119 17.45 29.19 1.40
C LEU A 1119 17.27 30.10 2.63
N GLU A 1120 16.05 30.57 2.90
CA GLU A 1120 15.73 31.38 4.09
C GLU A 1120 15.97 30.59 5.38
N LYS A 1121 15.58 29.32 5.42
CA LYS A 1121 15.84 28.43 6.58
C LYS A 1121 17.32 28.18 6.78
N ALA A 1122 18.07 27.91 5.70
CA ALA A 1122 19.52 27.66 5.76
C ALA A 1122 20.32 28.88 6.26
N THR A 1123 19.77 30.09 6.03
CA THR A 1123 20.40 31.35 6.46
C THR A 1123 20.00 31.78 7.89
N ALA A 1124 18.95 31.19 8.45
CA ALA A 1124 18.38 31.54 9.76
C ALA A 1124 19.04 30.77 10.92
#